data_AF-W9Z6G8-F1
#
_entry.id   AF-W9Z6G8-F1
#
_cell.length_a   1.000
_cell.length_b   1.000
_cell.length_c   1.000
_cell.angle_alpha   90.00
_cell.angle_beta   90.00
_cell.angle_gamma   90.00
#
_symmetry.space_group_name_H-M   'P 1'
#
loop_
_entity.id
_entity.type
_entity.pdbx_description
1 polymer ?
#
loop_
_entity_poly.entity_id
_entity_poly.type
_entity_poly.pdbx_seq_one_letter_code
_entity_poly.pdbx_strand_id
1 'polypeptide(L)'
;MSLPFSYGDDPLPGHSIRLLRILPDANEHFPIQCQLFECTLLDSESTHPYEALSYVWGSENKPRSISINNCDLAVGVNLHAALSHLRDRFIERIIWIDAICINQADSNEKGQQVQSMAKIYAKASRVIVWLGEAAASSDQALEEIRIVAVTNPAINETNHQQAILTLLERQWFQRIWVLQEVAAARHVLIKCGPTEIDGYAFCSGLSALKLSYETCPDREGLIRSVAYLIRDAVFRPRYETSRSSRFSLNIRPLGELVDMYHTRNATDRRDKVYALLGMSSDDPSAAGLSADYKTSSPWKDVFQKLINFSTSGRMSVDTWPDKEVAVIKGKGCVLGEVSNVDRDIGRDDRQSVDITWKNAPNDSNTKGKRSSRWTFQASAKSIRKGDAVCLLEGASRPTIIRLCNDYSAVILIAAPLPDDRTTNIKWSKFLRSIETFPNDFLLIWDWNVSGDKSQDGEDYQNSMTSSKTGWQDYLDKATRLRDVGLLRHGMERYEDAAKSLWEAVKVYDIALRSVDNPELAPPGYDPRRKAILDLLIEDKEGWAPLCLAAWNGNEAIVKLLLDTGKVDPDCKDRDERAPLSYAAEKGHEEVVSVLIGKNSNVNVTEKGGATPLARAIDNGSKNVLETLLKNGAKLNYIYQVFVSGPRSDVSWPLSNG
;
A
#
# COMPACT_ATOMS: atom_id res chain seq x y z
N MET A 1 -37.91 -7.51 -40.72
CA MET A 1 -37.25 -7.10 -39.47
C MET A 1 -36.79 -8.36 -38.79
N SER A 2 -35.49 -8.51 -38.59
CA SER A 2 -34.89 -9.50 -37.70
C SER A 2 -35.40 -9.27 -36.28
N LEU A 3 -35.68 -10.35 -35.55
CA LEU A 3 -36.11 -10.26 -34.16
C LEU A 3 -34.92 -9.87 -33.27
N PRO A 4 -35.10 -9.04 -32.24
CA PRO A 4 -34.05 -8.76 -31.27
C PRO A 4 -33.73 -10.04 -30.47
N PHE A 5 -32.44 -10.29 -30.24
CA PHE A 5 -32.01 -11.41 -29.41
C PHE A 5 -32.48 -11.21 -27.96
N SER A 6 -32.99 -12.30 -27.36
CA SER A 6 -33.28 -12.39 -25.93
C SER A 6 -32.75 -13.71 -25.39
N TYR A 7 -32.26 -13.68 -24.15
CA TYR A 7 -31.97 -14.91 -23.42
C TYR A 7 -33.30 -15.61 -23.09
N GLY A 8 -33.30 -16.94 -23.07
CA GLY A 8 -34.47 -17.71 -22.66
C GLY A 8 -34.89 -17.37 -21.22
N ASP A 9 -36.18 -17.54 -20.92
CA ASP A 9 -36.76 -17.23 -19.61
C ASP A 9 -36.28 -18.19 -18.50
N ASP A 10 -35.78 -19.37 -18.89
CA ASP A 10 -35.27 -20.36 -17.94
C ASP A 10 -33.90 -19.96 -17.39
N PRO A 11 -33.70 -20.01 -16.06
CA PRO A 11 -32.41 -19.73 -15.46
C PRO A 11 -31.37 -20.77 -15.90
N LEU A 12 -30.15 -20.30 -16.15
CA LEU A 12 -29.06 -21.19 -16.54
C LEU A 12 -28.82 -22.23 -15.42
N PRO A 13 -28.77 -23.54 -15.73
CA PRO A 13 -28.56 -24.56 -14.70
C PRO A 13 -27.25 -24.35 -13.93
N GLY A 14 -27.24 -24.79 -12.66
CA GLY A 14 -26.04 -24.72 -11.84
C GLY A 14 -24.86 -25.44 -12.48
N HIS A 15 -23.69 -24.79 -12.52
CA HIS A 15 -22.46 -25.25 -13.18
C HIS A 15 -22.49 -25.27 -14.71
N SER A 16 -23.53 -24.72 -15.35
CA SER A 16 -23.58 -24.53 -16.79
C SER A 16 -23.10 -23.14 -17.20
N ILE A 17 -22.60 -23.06 -18.43
CA ILE A 17 -22.21 -21.83 -19.12
C ILE A 17 -22.83 -21.83 -20.51
N ARG A 18 -22.94 -20.66 -21.13
CA ARG A 18 -23.23 -20.57 -22.58
C ARG A 18 -21.91 -20.42 -23.35
N LEU A 19 -21.84 -21.01 -24.53
CA LEU A 19 -20.72 -20.87 -25.46
C LEU A 19 -21.23 -20.34 -26.79
N LEU A 20 -20.44 -19.47 -27.41
CA LEU A 20 -20.71 -18.91 -28.73
C LEU A 20 -20.00 -19.73 -29.79
N ARG A 21 -20.74 -20.33 -30.72
CA ARG A 21 -20.22 -20.89 -31.96
C ARG A 21 -20.26 -19.83 -33.05
N ILE A 22 -19.11 -19.37 -33.52
CA ILE A 22 -18.98 -18.48 -34.67
C ILE A 22 -18.96 -19.35 -35.92
N LEU A 23 -19.90 -19.10 -36.85
CA LEU A 23 -19.98 -19.84 -38.10
C LEU A 23 -18.96 -19.29 -39.12
N PRO A 24 -18.34 -20.16 -39.92
CA PRO A 24 -17.38 -19.73 -40.94
C PRO A 24 -18.09 -19.03 -42.09
N ASP A 25 -17.40 -18.08 -42.71
CA ASP A 25 -17.85 -17.44 -43.94
C ASP A 25 -16.63 -17.07 -44.80
N ALA A 26 -16.70 -17.39 -46.10
CA ALA A 26 -15.62 -17.09 -47.03
C ALA A 26 -15.42 -15.58 -47.25
N ASN A 27 -16.46 -14.77 -47.01
CA ASN A 27 -16.41 -13.32 -47.20
C ASN A 27 -16.40 -12.59 -45.84
N GLU A 28 -15.28 -11.94 -45.56
CA GLU A 28 -15.03 -11.20 -44.32
C GLU A 28 -16.01 -10.04 -44.10
N HIS A 29 -16.69 -9.57 -45.14
CA HIS A 29 -17.66 -8.46 -45.07
C HIS A 29 -19.10 -8.92 -44.83
N PHE A 30 -19.38 -10.22 -44.90
CA PHE A 30 -20.72 -10.74 -44.57
C PHE A 30 -20.98 -10.64 -43.06
N PRO A 31 -22.25 -10.43 -42.65
CA PRO A 31 -22.63 -10.37 -41.24
C PRO A 31 -22.11 -11.57 -40.46
N ILE A 32 -21.67 -11.33 -39.22
CA ILE A 32 -21.18 -12.39 -38.35
C ILE A 32 -22.38 -13.23 -37.89
N GLN A 33 -22.41 -14.50 -38.27
CA GLN A 33 -23.43 -15.46 -37.88
C GLN A 33 -22.91 -16.34 -36.75
N CYS A 34 -23.71 -16.49 -35.71
CA CYS A 34 -23.36 -17.24 -34.51
C CYS A 34 -24.51 -18.10 -34.01
N GLN A 35 -24.16 -19.10 -33.22
CA GLN A 35 -25.10 -19.89 -32.42
C GLN A 35 -24.70 -19.83 -30.96
N LEU A 36 -25.67 -19.67 -30.08
CA LEU A 36 -25.46 -19.72 -28.63
C LEU A 36 -26.04 -21.03 -28.10
N PHE A 37 -25.24 -21.78 -27.34
CA PHE A 37 -25.64 -23.08 -26.79
C PHE A 37 -25.10 -23.29 -25.38
N GLU A 38 -25.75 -24.14 -24.61
CA GLU A 38 -25.39 -24.44 -23.22
C GLU A 38 -24.36 -25.56 -23.14
N CYS A 39 -23.44 -25.42 -22.19
CA CYS A 39 -22.39 -26.39 -21.91
C CYS A 39 -22.26 -26.54 -20.39
N THR A 40 -22.21 -27.78 -19.90
CA THR A 40 -21.97 -28.05 -18.47
C THR A 40 -20.47 -28.09 -18.21
N LEU A 41 -19.98 -27.28 -17.28
CA LEU A 41 -18.58 -27.31 -16.84
C LEU A 41 -18.36 -28.47 -15.88
N LEU A 42 -18.17 -29.66 -16.43
CA LEU A 42 -17.80 -30.84 -15.65
C LEU A 42 -16.46 -30.62 -14.95
N ASP A 43 -16.32 -31.20 -13.76
CA ASP A 43 -15.07 -31.24 -12.99
C ASP A 43 -14.02 -32.19 -13.63
N SER A 44 -14.28 -32.70 -14.83
CA SER A 44 -13.40 -33.64 -15.53
C SER A 44 -12.00 -33.06 -15.78
N GLU A 45 -11.02 -33.95 -15.87
CA GLU A 45 -9.59 -33.64 -15.92
C GLU A 45 -9.12 -32.97 -17.23
N SER A 46 -9.97 -32.89 -18.27
CA SER A 46 -9.62 -32.36 -19.58
C SER A 46 -10.04 -30.90 -19.80
N THR A 47 -9.21 -30.15 -20.54
CA THR A 47 -9.63 -28.87 -21.14
C THR A 47 -10.82 -29.10 -22.05
N HIS A 48 -11.77 -28.18 -22.04
CA HIS A 48 -12.87 -28.21 -22.98
C HIS A 48 -12.41 -27.56 -24.30
N PRO A 49 -12.91 -28.03 -25.46
CA PRO A 49 -12.49 -27.56 -26.77
C PRO A 49 -13.15 -26.21 -27.14
N TYR A 50 -13.10 -25.23 -26.22
CA TYR A 50 -13.48 -23.85 -26.49
C TYR A 50 -12.32 -22.90 -26.15
N GLU A 51 -12.37 -21.69 -26.68
CA GLU A 51 -11.44 -20.60 -26.37
C GLU A 51 -12.14 -19.55 -25.51
N ALA A 52 -11.41 -18.72 -24.76
CA ALA A 52 -12.01 -17.61 -24.02
C ALA A 52 -11.45 -16.28 -24.51
N LEU A 53 -12.33 -15.28 -24.70
CA LEU A 53 -11.93 -13.94 -25.12
C LEU A 53 -11.63 -13.06 -23.90
N SER A 54 -10.48 -12.39 -23.92
CA SER A 54 -10.10 -11.33 -23.00
C SER A 54 -9.96 -10.03 -23.80
N TYR A 55 -10.82 -9.04 -23.54
CA TYR A 55 -10.88 -7.82 -24.34
C TYR A 55 -11.41 -6.62 -23.53
N VAL A 56 -11.31 -5.42 -24.08
CA VAL A 56 -11.91 -4.20 -23.48
C VAL A 56 -13.33 -4.00 -24.00
N TRP A 57 -14.30 -3.86 -23.11
CA TRP A 57 -15.65 -3.46 -23.50
C TRP A 57 -15.58 -2.07 -24.15
N GLY A 58 -16.03 -1.97 -25.41
CA GLY A 58 -15.99 -0.70 -26.15
C GLY A 58 -17.06 0.30 -25.67
N SER A 59 -16.91 1.58 -26.03
CA SER A 59 -17.96 2.57 -25.78
C SER A 59 -19.20 2.30 -26.63
N GLU A 60 -20.39 2.56 -26.07
CA GLU A 60 -21.71 2.29 -26.67
C GLU A 60 -22.04 3.20 -27.87
N ASN A 61 -21.14 4.09 -28.29
CA ASN A 61 -21.48 5.20 -29.17
C ASN A 61 -21.67 4.83 -30.66
N LYS A 62 -21.84 3.54 -31.00
CA LYS A 62 -22.33 2.97 -32.28
C LYS A 62 -22.25 1.42 -32.22
N PRO A 63 -23.25 0.72 -31.67
CA PRO A 63 -23.23 -0.74 -31.67
C PRO A 63 -23.31 -1.28 -33.11
N ARG A 64 -22.63 -2.40 -33.36
CA ARG A 64 -22.76 -3.18 -34.59
C ARG A 64 -23.60 -4.42 -34.32
N SER A 65 -24.33 -4.89 -35.32
CA SER A 65 -25.18 -6.07 -35.18
C SER A 65 -24.41 -7.34 -35.53
N ILE A 66 -24.63 -8.39 -34.74
CA ILE A 66 -24.30 -9.78 -35.09
C ILE A 66 -25.58 -10.61 -35.01
N SER A 67 -25.64 -11.72 -35.75
CA SER A 67 -26.80 -12.63 -35.72
C SER A 67 -26.50 -13.82 -34.80
N ILE A 68 -27.31 -14.01 -33.77
CA ILE A 68 -27.26 -15.17 -32.86
C ILE A 68 -28.56 -15.94 -32.99
N ASN A 69 -28.50 -17.21 -33.40
CA ASN A 69 -29.69 -18.05 -33.60
C ASN A 69 -30.74 -17.35 -34.50
N ASN A 70 -30.29 -16.65 -35.55
CA ASN A 70 -31.09 -15.82 -36.47
C ASN A 70 -31.79 -14.59 -35.86
N CYS A 71 -31.37 -14.17 -34.66
CA CYS A 71 -31.82 -12.95 -34.01
C CYS A 71 -30.67 -11.94 -33.93
N ASP A 72 -30.99 -10.65 -34.04
CA ASP A 72 -29.98 -9.60 -34.02
C ASP A 72 -29.58 -9.24 -32.58
N LEU A 73 -28.28 -9.27 -32.30
CA LEU A 73 -27.68 -8.77 -31.07
C LEU A 73 -26.77 -7.58 -31.37
N ALA A 74 -27.01 -6.47 -30.70
CA ALA A 74 -26.15 -5.30 -30.73
C ALA A 74 -24.90 -5.53 -29.84
N VAL A 75 -23.71 -5.38 -30.43
CA VAL A 75 -22.42 -5.49 -29.73
C VAL A 75 -21.54 -4.26 -29.96
N GLY A 76 -20.66 -3.95 -29.01
CA GLY A 76 -19.72 -2.84 -29.14
C GLY A 76 -18.75 -3.03 -30.32
N VAL A 77 -18.25 -1.93 -30.89
CA VAL A 77 -17.36 -1.93 -32.06
C VAL A 77 -16.11 -2.80 -31.82
N ASN A 78 -15.54 -2.75 -30.61
CA ASN A 78 -14.34 -3.53 -30.29
C ASN A 78 -14.61 -5.05 -30.28
N LEU A 79 -15.78 -5.48 -29.78
CA LEU A 79 -16.16 -6.88 -29.79
C LEU A 79 -16.47 -7.36 -31.21
N HIS A 80 -17.17 -6.55 -32.01
CA HIS A 80 -17.41 -6.87 -33.41
C HIS A 80 -16.09 -7.03 -34.17
N ALA A 81 -15.12 -6.12 -33.97
CA ALA A 81 -13.80 -6.20 -34.57
C ALA A 81 -13.08 -7.51 -34.19
N ALA A 82 -13.07 -7.85 -32.89
CA ALA A 82 -12.52 -9.11 -32.41
C ALA A 82 -13.18 -10.32 -33.10
N LEU A 83 -14.51 -10.37 -33.16
CA LEU A 83 -15.24 -11.45 -33.81
C LEU A 83 -14.95 -11.55 -35.31
N SER A 84 -14.83 -10.42 -36.02
CA SER A 84 -14.45 -10.38 -37.43
C SER A 84 -13.08 -11.00 -37.67
N HIS A 85 -12.10 -10.72 -36.80
CA HIS A 85 -10.75 -11.27 -36.87
C HIS A 85 -10.64 -12.72 -36.39
N LEU A 86 -11.59 -13.19 -35.60
CA LEU A 86 -11.64 -14.56 -35.08
C LEU A 86 -12.44 -15.52 -35.95
N ARG A 87 -13.38 -15.00 -36.75
CA ARG A 87 -14.14 -15.81 -37.71
C ARG A 87 -13.17 -16.37 -38.76
N ASP A 88 -13.08 -17.70 -38.80
CA ASP A 88 -12.34 -18.40 -39.84
C ASP A 88 -13.21 -18.56 -41.10
N ARG A 89 -12.56 -18.76 -42.26
CA ARG A 89 -13.26 -18.87 -43.54
C ARG A 89 -13.92 -20.23 -43.76
N PHE A 90 -13.45 -21.27 -43.07
CA PHE A 90 -13.82 -22.65 -43.35
C PHE A 90 -14.23 -23.43 -42.10
N ILE A 91 -13.74 -23.04 -40.92
CA ILE A 91 -13.93 -23.80 -39.68
C ILE A 91 -14.73 -22.98 -38.67
N GLU A 92 -15.71 -23.61 -38.03
CA GLU A 92 -16.41 -22.98 -36.90
C GLU A 92 -15.51 -22.82 -35.68
N ARG A 93 -15.71 -21.75 -34.92
CA ARG A 93 -14.94 -21.47 -33.71
C ARG A 93 -15.87 -21.43 -32.50
N ILE A 94 -15.53 -22.14 -31.43
CA ILE A 94 -16.29 -22.14 -30.18
C ILE A 94 -15.55 -21.27 -29.16
N ILE A 95 -16.18 -20.21 -28.70
CA ILE A 95 -15.58 -19.21 -27.82
C ILE A 95 -16.53 -18.78 -26.69
N TRP A 96 -15.98 -18.53 -25.51
CA TRP A 96 -16.66 -17.90 -24.40
C TRP A 96 -16.35 -16.40 -24.36
N ILE A 97 -17.39 -15.58 -24.27
CA ILE A 97 -17.31 -14.12 -24.27
C ILE A 97 -18.30 -13.60 -23.22
N ASP A 98 -17.80 -12.99 -22.15
CA ASP A 98 -18.59 -12.51 -21.01
C ASP A 98 -19.83 -11.67 -21.42
N ALA A 99 -19.69 -10.75 -22.38
CA ALA A 99 -20.77 -9.87 -22.82
C ALA A 99 -21.91 -10.57 -23.58
N ILE A 100 -21.69 -11.80 -24.08
CA ILE A 100 -22.66 -12.58 -24.87
C ILE A 100 -23.09 -13.85 -24.14
N CYS A 101 -22.18 -14.49 -23.42
CA CYS A 101 -22.43 -15.77 -22.76
C CYS A 101 -23.13 -15.59 -21.41
N ILE A 102 -23.04 -14.40 -20.81
CA ILE A 102 -23.71 -14.03 -19.56
C ILE A 102 -24.84 -13.06 -19.86
N ASN A 103 -26.02 -13.32 -19.32
CA ASN A 103 -27.12 -12.38 -19.31
C ASN A 103 -26.80 -11.20 -18.36
N GLN A 104 -26.26 -10.12 -18.93
CA GLN A 104 -25.82 -8.95 -18.17
C GLN A 104 -26.97 -8.21 -17.46
N ALA A 105 -28.22 -8.45 -17.86
CA ALA A 105 -29.40 -7.85 -17.23
C ALA A 105 -29.86 -8.63 -15.98
N ASP A 106 -29.48 -9.89 -15.82
CA ASP A 106 -29.78 -10.69 -14.63
C ASP A 106 -28.60 -10.64 -13.64
N SER A 107 -28.79 -9.93 -12.52
CA SER A 107 -27.78 -9.82 -11.47
C SER A 107 -27.45 -11.14 -10.76
N ASN A 108 -28.41 -12.08 -10.71
CA ASN A 108 -28.17 -13.41 -10.13
C ASN A 108 -27.28 -14.24 -11.06
N GLU A 109 -27.64 -14.34 -12.35
CA GLU A 109 -26.83 -15.04 -13.34
C GLU A 109 -25.43 -14.42 -13.42
N LYS A 110 -25.33 -13.09 -13.49
CA LYS A 110 -24.06 -12.36 -13.49
C LYS A 110 -23.22 -12.71 -12.26
N GLY A 111 -23.79 -12.68 -11.06
CA GLY A 111 -23.08 -13.06 -9.82
C GLY A 111 -22.55 -14.49 -9.87
N GLN A 112 -23.37 -15.45 -10.31
CA GLN A 112 -22.99 -16.86 -10.40
C GLN A 112 -21.90 -17.12 -11.47
N GLN A 113 -22.04 -16.53 -12.65
CA GLN A 113 -21.08 -16.67 -13.74
C GLN A 113 -19.74 -15.99 -13.39
N VAL A 114 -19.77 -14.82 -12.75
CA VAL A 114 -18.57 -14.13 -12.27
C VAL A 114 -17.80 -14.98 -11.25
N GLN A 115 -18.49 -15.65 -10.32
CA GLN A 115 -17.85 -16.59 -9.40
C GLN A 115 -17.21 -17.79 -10.13
N SER A 116 -17.69 -18.12 -11.32
CA SER A 116 -17.20 -19.22 -12.16
C SER A 116 -16.14 -18.80 -13.18
N MET A 117 -15.87 -17.50 -13.36
CA MET A 117 -14.96 -16.99 -14.40
C MET A 117 -13.58 -17.65 -14.35
N ALA A 118 -12.97 -17.76 -13.18
CA ALA A 118 -11.66 -18.42 -13.04
C ALA A 118 -11.70 -19.86 -13.57
N LYS A 119 -12.78 -20.61 -13.30
CA LYS A 119 -12.98 -21.97 -13.81
C LYS A 119 -13.17 -21.97 -15.33
N ILE A 120 -13.98 -21.04 -15.84
CA ILE A 120 -14.25 -20.89 -17.28
C ILE A 120 -12.95 -20.65 -18.06
N TYR A 121 -12.14 -19.69 -17.64
CA TYR A 121 -10.87 -19.40 -18.32
C TYR A 121 -9.85 -20.54 -18.15
N ALA A 122 -9.83 -21.23 -17.02
CA ALA A 122 -8.92 -22.34 -16.77
C ALA A 122 -9.25 -23.61 -17.57
N LYS A 123 -10.54 -23.84 -17.86
CA LYS A 123 -11.02 -24.96 -18.67
C LYS A 123 -10.92 -24.68 -20.19
N ALA A 124 -10.78 -23.42 -20.59
CA ALA A 124 -10.56 -23.06 -21.99
C ALA A 124 -9.23 -23.63 -22.52
N SER A 125 -9.22 -24.02 -23.79
CA SER A 125 -8.04 -24.49 -24.50
C SER A 125 -6.96 -23.41 -24.63
N ARG A 126 -7.38 -22.15 -24.75
CA ARG A 126 -6.54 -20.94 -24.72
C ARG A 126 -7.37 -19.72 -24.37
N VAL A 127 -6.68 -18.66 -23.96
CA VAL A 127 -7.23 -17.32 -23.77
C VAL A 127 -6.69 -16.42 -24.86
N ILE A 128 -7.59 -15.82 -25.62
CA ILE A 128 -7.27 -14.86 -26.68
C ILE A 128 -7.36 -13.47 -26.08
N VAL A 129 -6.22 -12.79 -25.98
CA VAL A 129 -6.13 -11.41 -25.56
C VAL A 129 -6.27 -10.53 -26.80
N TRP A 130 -7.38 -9.81 -26.91
CA TRP A 130 -7.63 -8.86 -27.99
C TRP A 130 -7.32 -7.44 -27.53
N LEU A 131 -6.23 -6.88 -28.07
CA LEU A 131 -5.79 -5.52 -27.74
C LEU A 131 -6.50 -4.44 -28.57
N GLY A 132 -7.35 -4.80 -29.55
CA GLY A 132 -8.02 -3.88 -30.45
C GLY A 132 -7.45 -3.91 -31.88
N GLU A 133 -8.03 -3.09 -32.75
CA GLU A 133 -7.56 -2.90 -34.14
C GLU A 133 -6.12 -2.38 -34.21
N ALA A 134 -5.49 -2.58 -35.37
CA ALA A 134 -4.18 -2.01 -35.67
C ALA A 134 -4.29 -0.48 -35.75
N ALA A 135 -3.55 0.24 -34.90
CA ALA A 135 -3.53 1.69 -34.84
C ALA A 135 -2.20 2.17 -34.24
N ALA A 136 -1.69 3.32 -34.69
CA ALA A 136 -0.42 3.88 -34.23
C ALA A 136 0.76 2.87 -34.30
N SER A 137 0.87 2.13 -35.40
CA SER A 137 1.90 1.10 -35.63
C SER A 137 1.92 -0.01 -34.57
N SER A 138 0.78 -0.32 -33.95
CA SER A 138 0.66 -1.36 -32.92
C SER A 138 0.95 -2.78 -33.44
N ASP A 139 0.66 -3.04 -34.70
CA ASP A 139 0.98 -4.28 -35.42
C ASP A 139 2.49 -4.45 -35.59
N GLN A 140 3.20 -3.38 -36.00
CA GLN A 140 4.66 -3.33 -36.03
C GLN A 140 5.23 -3.49 -34.62
N ALA A 141 4.63 -2.85 -33.62
CA ALA A 141 5.06 -2.98 -32.23
C ALA A 141 4.98 -4.44 -31.71
N LEU A 142 3.91 -5.19 -32.02
CA LEU A 142 3.82 -6.61 -31.68
C LEU A 142 4.94 -7.42 -32.34
N GLU A 143 5.19 -7.16 -33.62
CA GLU A 143 6.21 -7.88 -34.39
C GLU A 143 7.62 -7.59 -33.87
N GLU A 144 7.90 -6.35 -33.46
CA GLU A 144 9.17 -5.97 -32.84
C GLU A 144 9.38 -6.64 -31.49
N ILE A 145 8.33 -6.70 -30.65
CA ILE A 145 8.38 -7.47 -29.39
C ILE A 145 8.73 -8.94 -29.69
N ARG A 146 8.15 -9.52 -30.76
CA ARG A 146 8.43 -10.89 -31.19
C ARG A 146 9.88 -11.07 -31.66
N ILE A 147 10.41 -10.15 -32.46
CA ILE A 147 11.79 -10.19 -32.97
C ILE A 147 12.77 -10.11 -31.79
N VAL A 148 12.58 -9.14 -30.89
CA VAL A 148 13.45 -8.92 -29.73
C VAL A 148 13.43 -10.11 -28.77
N ALA A 149 12.29 -10.80 -28.63
CA ALA A 149 12.18 -12.02 -27.84
C ALA A 149 13.11 -13.15 -28.33
N VAL A 150 13.44 -13.16 -29.64
CA VAL A 150 14.32 -14.18 -30.25
C VAL A 150 15.78 -13.72 -30.28
N THR A 151 16.03 -12.47 -30.64
CA THR A 151 17.38 -11.97 -30.94
C THR A 151 18.13 -11.45 -29.71
N ASN A 152 17.42 -11.08 -28.63
CA ASN A 152 17.98 -10.46 -27.41
C ASN A 152 19.04 -9.36 -27.67
N PRO A 153 18.76 -8.35 -28.54
CA PRO A 153 19.72 -7.32 -28.92
C PRO A 153 19.89 -6.26 -27.82
N ALA A 154 20.96 -5.45 -27.92
CA ALA A 154 21.17 -4.32 -27.02
C ALA A 154 20.13 -3.20 -27.26
N ILE A 155 19.74 -2.51 -26.18
CA ILE A 155 18.60 -1.57 -26.05
C ILE A 155 18.54 -0.46 -27.12
N ASN A 156 19.66 -0.08 -27.73
CA ASN A 156 19.79 1.17 -28.47
C ASN A 156 19.35 1.15 -29.95
N GLU A 157 18.79 0.04 -30.46
CA GLU A 157 18.46 -0.10 -31.90
C GLU A 157 16.96 -0.19 -32.24
N THR A 158 16.05 -0.10 -31.26
CA THR A 158 14.62 -0.27 -31.56
C THR A 158 13.97 1.01 -32.08
N ASN A 159 13.83 1.14 -33.41
CA ASN A 159 13.14 2.24 -34.09
C ASN A 159 11.63 2.38 -33.72
N HIS A 160 11.07 1.43 -32.98
CA HIS A 160 9.63 1.33 -32.68
C HIS A 160 9.26 1.47 -31.19
N GLN A 161 10.18 1.95 -30.33
CA GLN A 161 9.94 2.08 -28.89
C GLN A 161 8.65 2.84 -28.55
N GLN A 162 8.36 3.94 -29.25
CA GLN A 162 7.14 4.72 -29.03
C GLN A 162 5.85 3.95 -29.39
N ALA A 163 5.89 3.14 -30.45
CA ALA A 163 4.76 2.31 -30.85
C ALA A 163 4.48 1.20 -29.83
N ILE A 164 5.55 0.61 -29.27
CA ILE A 164 5.46 -0.36 -28.16
C ILE A 164 4.86 0.30 -26.92
N LEU A 165 5.35 1.48 -26.52
CA LEU A 165 4.77 2.21 -25.39
C LEU A 165 3.28 2.50 -25.63
N THR A 166 2.91 3.00 -26.81
CA THR A 166 1.51 3.30 -27.17
C THR A 166 0.62 2.05 -27.14
N LEU A 167 1.13 0.89 -27.57
CA LEU A 167 0.43 -0.40 -27.46
C LEU A 167 0.19 -0.77 -25.99
N LEU A 168 1.21 -0.62 -25.14
CA LEU A 168 1.15 -0.95 -23.72
C LEU A 168 0.28 0.02 -22.89
N GLU A 169 0.00 1.20 -23.42
CA GLU A 169 -0.93 2.17 -22.82
C GLU A 169 -2.41 1.83 -23.02
N ARG A 170 -2.73 0.86 -23.89
CA ARG A 170 -4.12 0.48 -24.17
C ARG A 170 -4.85 0.02 -22.91
N GLN A 171 -6.13 0.35 -22.84
CA GLN A 171 -6.96 0.14 -21.64
C GLN A 171 -6.97 -1.29 -21.11
N TRP A 172 -6.71 -2.28 -21.97
CA TRP A 172 -6.66 -3.69 -21.57
C TRP A 172 -5.70 -3.92 -20.40
N PHE A 173 -4.49 -3.36 -20.45
CA PHE A 173 -3.47 -3.53 -19.39
C PHE A 173 -3.88 -2.91 -18.04
N GLN A 174 -4.84 -1.97 -18.05
CA GLN A 174 -5.24 -1.21 -16.87
C GLN A 174 -6.39 -1.87 -16.08
N ARG A 175 -7.13 -2.80 -16.69
CA ARG A 175 -8.33 -3.39 -16.08
C ARG A 175 -7.97 -4.40 -14.99
N ILE A 176 -8.85 -4.57 -14.00
CA ILE A 176 -8.68 -5.58 -12.95
C ILE A 176 -8.95 -7.00 -13.48
N TRP A 177 -10.00 -7.18 -14.28
CA TRP A 177 -10.46 -8.50 -14.74
C TRP A 177 -9.41 -9.27 -15.54
N VAL A 178 -8.60 -8.57 -16.35
CA VAL A 178 -7.56 -9.20 -17.19
C VAL A 178 -6.57 -10.03 -16.39
N LEU A 179 -6.35 -9.69 -15.11
CA LEU A 179 -5.49 -10.45 -14.21
C LEU A 179 -6.01 -11.89 -14.05
N GLN A 180 -7.30 -12.05 -13.75
CA GLN A 180 -7.90 -13.37 -13.56
C GLN A 180 -7.92 -14.15 -14.87
N GLU A 181 -8.27 -13.47 -15.96
CA GLU A 181 -8.39 -14.05 -17.31
C GLU A 181 -7.05 -14.67 -17.76
N VAL A 182 -5.96 -13.91 -17.65
CA VAL A 182 -4.63 -14.42 -18.02
C VAL A 182 -3.97 -15.26 -16.94
N ALA A 183 -4.35 -15.14 -15.66
CA ALA A 183 -3.88 -16.01 -14.59
C ALA A 183 -4.53 -17.40 -14.62
N ALA A 184 -5.72 -17.52 -15.21
CA ALA A 184 -6.39 -18.80 -15.40
C ALA A 184 -5.90 -19.53 -16.66
N ALA A 185 -5.45 -18.78 -17.68
CA ALA A 185 -5.06 -19.30 -18.98
C ALA A 185 -3.94 -20.35 -18.92
N ARG A 186 -4.05 -21.45 -19.65
CA ARG A 186 -2.91 -22.40 -19.86
C ARG A 186 -2.10 -22.05 -21.11
N HIS A 187 -2.73 -21.35 -22.04
CA HIS A 187 -2.15 -20.81 -23.24
C HIS A 187 -2.74 -19.43 -23.48
N VAL A 188 -1.90 -18.43 -23.76
CA VAL A 188 -2.32 -17.05 -24.05
C VAL A 188 -1.87 -16.71 -25.46
N LEU A 189 -2.81 -16.30 -26.30
CA LEU A 189 -2.55 -15.76 -27.63
C LEU A 189 -2.93 -14.28 -27.63
N ILE A 190 -1.98 -13.40 -27.91
CA ILE A 190 -2.22 -11.95 -27.93
C ILE A 190 -2.41 -11.51 -29.38
N LYS A 191 -3.49 -10.79 -29.67
CA LYS A 191 -3.86 -10.31 -31.00
C LYS A 191 -4.06 -8.79 -31.00
N CYS A 192 -3.63 -8.16 -32.09
CA CYS A 192 -3.87 -6.74 -32.37
C CYS A 192 -4.09 -6.56 -33.87
N GLY A 193 -5.32 -6.27 -34.28
CA GLY A 193 -5.71 -6.35 -35.69
C GLY A 193 -5.39 -7.73 -36.28
N PRO A 194 -4.71 -7.83 -37.43
CA PRO A 194 -4.34 -9.11 -38.04
C PRO A 194 -3.14 -9.80 -37.35
N THR A 195 -2.33 -9.06 -36.59
CA THR A 195 -1.09 -9.57 -36.01
C THR A 195 -1.36 -10.34 -34.72
N GLU A 196 -0.61 -11.42 -34.51
CA GLU A 196 -0.66 -12.23 -33.29
C GLU A 196 0.71 -12.63 -32.79
N ILE A 197 0.81 -12.83 -31.48
CA ILE A 197 2.02 -13.27 -30.80
C ILE A 197 1.65 -14.21 -29.65
N ASP A 198 2.48 -15.25 -29.44
CA ASP A 198 2.36 -16.10 -28.27
C ASP A 198 2.64 -15.32 -26.99
N GLY A 199 1.87 -15.55 -25.92
CA GLY A 199 2.00 -14.83 -24.66
C GLY A 199 3.39 -14.97 -24.02
N TYR A 200 4.05 -16.13 -24.15
CA TYR A 200 5.41 -16.33 -23.65
C TYR A 200 6.43 -15.51 -24.45
N ALA A 201 6.28 -15.47 -25.78
CA ALA A 201 7.12 -14.65 -26.66
C ALA A 201 6.95 -13.16 -26.35
N PHE A 202 5.70 -12.70 -26.16
CA PHE A 202 5.41 -11.33 -25.74
C PHE A 202 6.11 -10.96 -24.43
N CYS A 203 6.00 -11.81 -23.40
CA CYS A 203 6.63 -11.56 -22.10
C CYS A 203 8.16 -11.57 -22.19
N SER A 204 8.73 -12.48 -22.97
CA SER A 204 10.17 -12.58 -23.19
C SER A 204 10.71 -11.34 -23.90
N GLY A 205 10.00 -10.87 -24.93
CA GLY A 205 10.32 -9.64 -25.65
C GLY A 205 10.28 -8.40 -24.74
N LEU A 206 9.23 -8.25 -23.92
CA LEU A 206 9.15 -7.14 -22.96
C LEU A 206 10.30 -7.12 -21.95
N SER A 207 10.74 -8.29 -21.46
CA SER A 207 11.91 -8.38 -20.57
C SER A 207 13.21 -7.98 -21.26
N ALA A 208 13.39 -8.37 -22.52
CA ALA A 208 14.59 -8.06 -23.29
C ALA A 208 14.68 -6.57 -23.66
N LEU A 209 13.54 -5.91 -23.92
CA LEU A 209 13.49 -4.49 -24.27
C LEU A 209 13.99 -3.55 -23.17
N LYS A 210 14.00 -3.99 -21.89
CA LYS A 210 14.41 -3.17 -20.72
C LYS A 210 13.89 -1.72 -20.78
N LEU A 211 12.63 -1.55 -21.19
CA LEU A 211 12.00 -0.24 -21.38
C LEU A 211 12.17 0.58 -20.09
N SER A 212 12.92 1.69 -20.15
CA SER A 212 12.98 2.62 -19.03
C SER A 212 11.69 3.44 -19.01
N TYR A 213 10.82 3.15 -18.04
CA TYR A 213 9.56 3.88 -17.86
C TYR A 213 9.77 5.19 -17.09
N GLU A 214 10.86 5.92 -17.38
CA GLU A 214 11.22 7.19 -16.72
C GLU A 214 10.14 8.26 -16.90
N THR A 215 9.25 8.09 -17.87
CA THR A 215 8.10 8.97 -18.14
C THR A 215 6.77 8.50 -17.54
N CYS A 216 6.66 7.29 -16.96
CA CYS A 216 5.40 6.82 -16.35
C CYS A 216 5.57 5.69 -15.29
N PRO A 217 6.10 6.00 -14.08
CA PRO A 217 6.37 5.01 -13.05
C PRO A 217 5.14 4.22 -12.56
N ASP A 218 3.95 4.82 -12.59
CA ASP A 218 2.70 4.16 -12.15
C ASP A 218 2.21 3.06 -13.12
N ARG A 219 2.67 3.08 -14.38
CA ARG A 219 2.22 2.12 -15.42
C ARG A 219 3.14 0.92 -15.59
N GLU A 220 4.40 1.05 -15.22
CA GLU A 220 5.38 -0.05 -15.26
C GLU A 220 4.86 -1.27 -14.46
N GLY A 221 4.35 -1.04 -13.26
CA GLY A 221 3.78 -2.10 -12.41
C GLY A 221 2.56 -2.80 -13.05
N LEU A 222 1.73 -2.08 -13.81
CA LEU A 222 0.56 -2.66 -14.50
C LEU A 222 0.95 -3.65 -15.59
N ILE A 223 1.97 -3.31 -16.39
CA ILE A 223 2.42 -4.14 -17.51
C ILE A 223 3.16 -5.36 -16.95
N ARG A 224 4.07 -5.15 -16.00
CA ARG A 224 4.88 -6.24 -15.46
C ARG A 224 4.06 -7.26 -14.68
N SER A 225 3.07 -6.82 -13.92
CA SER A 225 2.17 -7.73 -13.20
C SER A 225 1.39 -8.64 -14.15
N VAL A 226 0.93 -8.13 -15.30
CA VAL A 226 0.28 -8.96 -16.32
C VAL A 226 1.29 -9.88 -17.00
N ALA A 227 2.47 -9.37 -17.36
CA ALA A 227 3.52 -10.17 -17.98
C ALA A 227 3.95 -11.34 -17.08
N TYR A 228 4.03 -11.11 -15.77
CA TYR A 228 4.26 -12.16 -14.76
C TYR A 228 3.19 -13.26 -14.85
N LEU A 229 1.90 -12.88 -14.84
CA LEU A 229 0.80 -13.84 -14.92
C LEU A 229 0.73 -14.56 -16.28
N ILE A 230 1.05 -13.90 -17.38
CA ILE A 230 1.05 -14.53 -18.71
C ILE A 230 2.21 -15.53 -18.83
N ARG A 231 3.41 -15.17 -18.36
CA ARG A 231 4.62 -16.00 -18.47
C ARG A 231 4.45 -17.36 -17.82
N ASP A 232 3.82 -17.40 -16.65
CA ASP A 232 3.62 -18.64 -15.88
C ASP A 232 2.51 -19.54 -16.43
N ALA A 233 1.76 -19.10 -17.45
CA ALA A 233 0.65 -19.87 -18.04
C ALA A 233 1.05 -21.28 -18.48
N VAL A 234 2.25 -21.42 -19.07
CA VAL A 234 2.77 -22.70 -19.60
C VAL A 234 3.02 -23.76 -18.53
N PHE A 235 3.22 -23.35 -17.27
CA PHE A 235 3.49 -24.26 -16.15
C PHE A 235 2.22 -24.74 -15.42
N ARG A 236 1.04 -24.24 -15.81
CA ARG A 236 -0.22 -24.56 -15.11
C ARG A 236 -0.69 -25.98 -15.43
N PRO A 237 -1.04 -26.80 -14.42
CA PRO A 237 -1.43 -28.18 -14.64
C PRO A 237 -2.76 -28.28 -15.41
N ARG A 238 -2.90 -29.36 -16.18
CA ARG A 238 -4.15 -29.67 -16.91
C ARG A 238 -5.27 -30.23 -16.02
N TYR A 239 -4.90 -30.82 -14.89
CA TYR A 239 -5.81 -31.37 -13.88
C TYR A 239 -6.10 -30.35 -12.77
N GLU A 240 -7.26 -30.49 -12.13
CA GLU A 240 -7.58 -29.73 -10.92
C GLU A 240 -6.76 -30.25 -9.75
N THR A 241 -6.06 -29.35 -9.05
CA THR A 241 -5.34 -29.67 -7.81
C THR A 241 -6.17 -29.35 -6.56
N SER A 242 -7.39 -28.82 -6.73
CA SER A 242 -8.22 -28.37 -5.62
C SER A 242 -8.78 -29.56 -4.83
N ARG A 243 -8.54 -29.57 -3.52
CA ARG A 243 -9.23 -30.43 -2.54
C ARG A 243 -10.45 -29.72 -1.94
N SER A 244 -10.77 -28.51 -2.38
CA SER A 244 -11.85 -27.66 -1.86
C SER A 244 -13.07 -27.73 -2.77
N SER A 245 -14.27 -27.56 -2.19
CA SER A 245 -15.53 -27.39 -2.93
C SER A 245 -15.57 -26.12 -3.78
N ARG A 246 -14.63 -25.18 -3.56
CA ARG A 246 -14.46 -23.95 -4.32
C ARG A 246 -13.32 -24.08 -5.33
N PHE A 247 -13.56 -23.66 -6.57
CA PHE A 247 -12.51 -23.51 -7.57
C PHE A 247 -11.61 -22.31 -7.24
N SER A 248 -10.29 -22.54 -7.24
CA SER A 248 -9.28 -21.49 -7.05
C SER A 248 -8.07 -21.78 -7.94
N LEU A 249 -7.47 -20.72 -8.48
CA LEU A 249 -6.21 -20.78 -9.22
C LEU A 249 -4.99 -20.93 -8.29
N ASN A 250 -5.18 -20.82 -6.97
CA ASN A 250 -4.14 -20.95 -5.94
C ASN A 250 -2.91 -20.08 -6.24
N ILE A 251 -3.12 -18.83 -6.66
CA ILE A 251 -2.05 -17.91 -7.05
C ILE A 251 -1.36 -17.39 -5.79
N ARG A 252 -2.10 -16.66 -4.94
CA ARG A 252 -1.61 -16.04 -3.69
C ARG A 252 -2.75 -15.75 -2.71
N PRO A 253 -2.50 -15.48 -1.43
CA PRO A 253 -3.53 -15.06 -0.49
C PRO A 253 -4.23 -13.76 -0.93
N LEU A 254 -5.52 -13.60 -0.61
CA LEU A 254 -6.33 -12.48 -1.09
C LEU A 254 -5.76 -11.12 -0.69
N GLY A 255 -5.28 -10.98 0.55
CA GLY A 255 -4.69 -9.73 1.02
C GLY A 255 -3.48 -9.30 0.20
N GLU A 256 -2.64 -10.25 -0.20
CA GLU A 256 -1.48 -10.00 -1.05
C GLU A 256 -1.90 -9.63 -2.48
N LEU A 257 -2.87 -10.34 -3.07
CA LEU A 257 -3.40 -10.00 -4.39
C LEU A 257 -3.97 -8.58 -4.43
N VAL A 258 -4.69 -8.18 -3.37
CA VAL A 258 -5.24 -6.83 -3.26
C VAL A 258 -4.11 -5.80 -3.16
N ASP A 259 -3.12 -6.01 -2.28
CA ASP A 259 -1.97 -5.12 -2.13
C ASP A 259 -1.18 -4.96 -3.44
N MET A 260 -1.22 -5.96 -4.32
CA MET A 260 -0.61 -5.90 -5.64
C MET A 260 -1.45 -5.15 -6.69
N TYR A 261 -2.78 -5.25 -6.62
CA TYR A 261 -3.63 -4.97 -7.80
C TYR A 261 -4.77 -3.97 -7.59
N HIS A 262 -4.97 -3.44 -6.38
CA HIS A 262 -6.09 -2.54 -6.07
C HIS A 262 -6.11 -1.22 -6.89
N THR A 263 -5.00 -0.82 -7.50
CA THR A 263 -4.88 0.39 -8.33
C THR A 263 -5.43 0.21 -9.75
N ARG A 264 -5.81 -1.01 -10.14
CA ARG A 264 -6.38 -1.28 -11.45
C ARG A 264 -7.78 -0.72 -11.62
N ASN A 265 -8.11 -0.38 -12.85
CA ASN A 265 -9.40 0.17 -13.24
C ASN A 265 -10.49 -0.91 -13.19
N ALA A 266 -11.63 -0.52 -12.64
CA ALA A 266 -12.83 -1.33 -12.55
C ALA A 266 -14.05 -0.43 -12.80
N THR A 267 -14.99 -0.90 -13.62
CA THR A 267 -16.25 -0.16 -13.88
C THR A 267 -17.13 -0.18 -12.64
N ASP A 268 -17.30 -1.36 -12.04
CA ASP A 268 -17.87 -1.52 -10.70
C ASP A 268 -16.73 -1.66 -9.70
N ARG A 269 -16.71 -0.81 -8.68
CA ARG A 269 -15.66 -0.80 -7.66
C ARG A 269 -15.49 -2.14 -6.95
N ARG A 270 -16.58 -2.90 -6.78
CA ARG A 270 -16.57 -4.24 -6.16
C ARG A 270 -15.70 -5.23 -6.95
N ASP A 271 -15.53 -5.01 -8.26
CA ASP A 271 -14.70 -5.87 -9.11
C ASP A 271 -13.22 -5.80 -8.74
N LYS A 272 -12.76 -4.72 -8.08
CA LYS A 272 -11.39 -4.67 -7.51
C LYS A 272 -11.11 -5.80 -6.52
N VAL A 273 -12.17 -6.35 -5.90
CA VAL A 273 -12.10 -7.51 -5.01
C VAL A 273 -12.58 -8.77 -5.73
N TYR A 274 -13.72 -8.73 -6.41
CA TYR A 274 -14.32 -9.92 -7.03
C TYR A 274 -13.42 -10.56 -8.09
N ALA A 275 -12.68 -9.76 -8.87
CA ALA A 275 -11.72 -10.27 -9.85
C ALA A 275 -10.53 -11.00 -9.21
N LEU A 276 -10.27 -10.82 -7.91
CA LEU A 276 -9.16 -11.47 -7.22
C LEU A 276 -9.60 -12.71 -6.43
N LEU A 277 -10.90 -12.89 -6.20
CA LEU A 277 -11.46 -14.01 -5.45
C LEU A 277 -11.12 -15.38 -6.07
N GLY A 278 -11.21 -15.51 -7.40
CA GLY A 278 -10.85 -16.75 -8.10
C GLY A 278 -9.35 -17.05 -8.13
N MET A 279 -8.51 -16.03 -7.90
CA MET A 279 -7.06 -16.14 -7.85
C MET A 279 -6.54 -16.51 -6.46
N SER A 280 -7.34 -16.27 -5.41
CA SER A 280 -6.92 -16.34 -4.02
C SER A 280 -6.67 -17.78 -3.54
N SER A 281 -5.53 -18.02 -2.88
CA SER A 281 -5.12 -19.34 -2.35
C SER A 281 -5.76 -19.69 -1.01
N ASP A 282 -6.21 -18.68 -0.28
CA ASP A 282 -7.01 -18.80 0.94
C ASP A 282 -8.51 -18.81 0.61
N ASP A 283 -9.35 -19.16 1.59
CA ASP A 283 -10.80 -19.22 1.38
C ASP A 283 -11.52 -18.03 2.06
N PRO A 284 -11.84 -16.97 1.30
CA PRO A 284 -12.56 -15.82 1.83
C PRO A 284 -14.07 -16.05 1.94
N SER A 285 -14.60 -17.22 1.54
CA SER A 285 -16.04 -17.49 1.59
C SER A 285 -16.60 -17.50 3.01
N ALA A 286 -15.82 -17.96 3.98
CA ALA A 286 -16.18 -17.94 5.40
C ALA A 286 -16.37 -16.50 5.94
N ALA A 287 -15.73 -15.50 5.31
CA ALA A 287 -15.92 -14.08 5.61
C ALA A 287 -17.09 -13.44 4.81
N GLY A 288 -17.86 -14.25 4.07
CA GLY A 288 -18.98 -13.78 3.24
C GLY A 288 -18.54 -12.97 2.02
N LEU A 289 -17.31 -13.18 1.54
CA LEU A 289 -16.76 -12.58 0.32
C LEU A 289 -17.03 -13.49 -0.88
N SER A 290 -18.10 -13.15 -1.59
CA SER A 290 -18.52 -13.76 -2.85
C SER A 290 -19.02 -12.67 -3.79
N ALA A 291 -18.88 -12.85 -5.10
CA ALA A 291 -19.39 -11.87 -6.07
C ALA A 291 -20.91 -11.81 -6.02
N ASP A 292 -21.43 -10.71 -5.49
CA ASP A 292 -22.85 -10.38 -5.43
C ASP A 292 -23.05 -8.95 -5.92
N TYR A 293 -23.84 -8.80 -6.99
CA TYR A 293 -24.13 -7.53 -7.64
C TYR A 293 -25.47 -6.93 -7.21
N LYS A 294 -26.24 -7.59 -6.33
CA LYS A 294 -27.47 -7.04 -5.78
C LYS A 294 -27.21 -5.71 -5.07
N THR A 295 -28.21 -4.83 -5.08
CA THR A 295 -28.15 -3.51 -4.42
C THR A 295 -27.94 -3.61 -2.92
N SER A 296 -28.30 -4.74 -2.31
CA SER A 296 -28.05 -5.07 -0.90
C SER A 296 -26.58 -5.34 -0.54
N SER A 297 -25.68 -5.44 -1.53
CA SER A 297 -24.25 -5.66 -1.32
C SER A 297 -23.43 -4.47 -1.85
N PRO A 298 -23.46 -3.31 -1.16
CA PRO A 298 -22.72 -2.12 -1.56
C PRO A 298 -21.21 -2.29 -1.36
N TRP A 299 -20.43 -1.46 -2.05
CA TRP A 299 -18.96 -1.42 -1.93
C TRP A 299 -18.46 -1.38 -0.49
N LYS A 300 -19.09 -0.56 0.37
CA LYS A 300 -18.74 -0.40 1.78
C LYS A 300 -18.58 -1.74 2.51
N ASP A 301 -19.53 -2.64 2.28
CA ASP A 301 -19.63 -3.92 2.98
C ASP A 301 -18.62 -4.93 2.42
N VAL A 302 -18.44 -4.94 1.10
CA VAL A 302 -17.39 -5.74 0.45
C VAL A 302 -16.02 -5.34 0.98
N PHE A 303 -15.75 -4.04 1.08
CA PHE A 303 -14.46 -3.55 1.54
C PHE A 303 -14.25 -3.83 3.03
N GLN A 304 -15.28 -3.68 3.87
CA GLN A 304 -15.20 -4.02 5.29
C GLN A 304 -14.96 -5.52 5.50
N LYS A 305 -15.67 -6.39 4.76
CA LYS A 305 -15.45 -7.84 4.79
C LYS A 305 -14.03 -8.22 4.38
N LEU A 306 -13.48 -7.58 3.35
CA LEU A 306 -12.09 -7.77 2.92
C LEU A 306 -11.09 -7.44 4.03
N ILE A 307 -11.27 -6.29 4.70
CA ILE A 307 -10.37 -5.87 5.77
C ILE A 307 -10.49 -6.81 6.97
N ASN A 308 -11.71 -7.18 7.36
CA ASN A 308 -11.95 -8.12 8.45
C ASN A 308 -11.32 -9.48 8.14
N PHE A 309 -11.41 -9.95 6.89
CA PHE A 309 -10.74 -11.17 6.45
C PHE A 309 -9.21 -11.06 6.61
N SER A 310 -8.61 -9.97 6.12
CA SER A 310 -7.16 -9.74 6.19
C SER A 310 -6.63 -9.51 7.61
N THR A 311 -7.46 -8.98 8.51
CA THR A 311 -7.08 -8.58 9.88
C THR A 311 -7.72 -9.43 10.98
N SER A 312 -8.31 -10.58 10.64
CA SER A 312 -9.01 -11.51 11.54
C SER A 312 -10.28 -11.00 12.24
N GLY A 313 -10.75 -9.79 11.91
CA GLY A 313 -11.98 -9.21 12.45
C GLY A 313 -11.88 -8.68 13.89
N ARG A 314 -10.68 -8.66 14.48
CA ARG A 314 -10.44 -8.05 15.81
C ARG A 314 -10.29 -6.53 15.76
N MET A 315 -10.08 -5.98 14.57
CA MET A 315 -9.93 -4.55 14.37
C MET A 315 -11.30 -3.90 14.17
N SER A 316 -11.47 -2.69 14.68
CA SER A 316 -12.59 -1.81 14.31
C SER A 316 -12.31 -1.24 12.93
N VAL A 317 -13.28 -1.32 12.02
CA VAL A 317 -13.11 -0.92 10.62
C VAL A 317 -14.26 -0.01 10.21
N ASP A 318 -13.91 1.20 9.78
CA ASP A 318 -14.83 2.18 9.20
C ASP A 318 -14.59 2.29 7.68
N THR A 319 -15.64 2.08 6.89
CA THR A 319 -15.65 2.21 5.42
C THR A 319 -16.85 3.05 4.95
N TRP A 320 -16.81 3.52 3.70
CA TRP A 320 -17.86 4.36 3.12
C TRP A 320 -18.32 3.84 1.75
N PRO A 321 -19.58 4.08 1.33
CA PRO A 321 -20.10 3.63 0.04
C PRO A 321 -19.34 4.21 -1.16
N ASP A 322 -18.95 5.49 -1.06
CA ASP A 322 -18.41 6.25 -2.20
C ASP A 322 -16.88 6.41 -2.18
N LYS A 323 -16.19 5.87 -1.18
CA LYS A 323 -14.74 6.01 -1.00
C LYS A 323 -14.01 4.67 -1.02
N GLU A 324 -12.83 4.65 -1.64
CA GLU A 324 -11.87 3.53 -1.55
C GLU A 324 -10.88 3.75 -0.40
N VAL A 325 -11.40 4.16 0.76
CA VAL A 325 -10.63 4.44 1.97
C VAL A 325 -11.24 3.71 3.14
N ALA A 326 -10.39 3.13 3.98
CA ALA A 326 -10.78 2.56 5.26
C ALA A 326 -9.96 3.14 6.41
N VAL A 327 -10.62 3.32 7.54
CA VAL A 327 -9.98 3.62 8.82
C VAL A 327 -10.04 2.37 9.68
N ILE A 328 -8.88 1.88 10.11
CA ILE A 328 -8.74 0.63 10.87
C ILE A 328 -8.12 0.97 12.22
N LYS A 329 -8.79 0.57 13.30
CA LYS A 329 -8.37 0.85 14.69
C LYS A 329 -8.27 -0.45 15.48
N GLY A 330 -7.23 -0.60 16.28
CA GLY A 330 -7.09 -1.77 17.15
C GLY A 330 -5.68 -1.91 17.69
N LYS A 331 -5.39 -3.08 18.27
CA LYS A 331 -4.09 -3.37 18.88
C LYS A 331 -3.14 -4.03 17.89
N GLY A 332 -1.84 -3.84 18.13
CA GLY A 332 -0.77 -4.50 17.39
C GLY A 332 0.57 -4.41 18.11
N CYS A 333 1.62 -4.86 17.44
CA CYS A 333 3.00 -4.66 17.87
C CYS A 333 3.92 -4.38 16.69
N VAL A 334 4.98 -3.59 16.92
CA VAL A 334 6.04 -3.36 15.95
C VAL A 334 7.03 -4.52 16.01
N LEU A 335 7.28 -5.17 14.86
CA LEU A 335 8.24 -6.26 14.73
C LEU A 335 9.63 -5.76 14.30
N GLY A 336 9.66 -4.75 13.43
CA GLY A 336 10.87 -4.25 12.82
C GLY A 336 10.63 -3.10 11.85
N GLU A 337 11.67 -2.75 11.10
CA GLU A 337 11.69 -1.63 10.16
C GLU A 337 12.34 -2.05 8.84
N VAL A 338 11.80 -1.56 7.73
CA VAL A 338 12.40 -1.71 6.41
C VAL A 338 13.67 -0.88 6.32
N SER A 339 14.80 -1.55 6.14
CA SER A 339 16.13 -0.95 6.05
C SER A 339 16.61 -0.69 4.62
N ASN A 340 16.19 -1.54 3.67
CA ASN A 340 16.50 -1.39 2.25
C ASN A 340 15.40 -2.01 1.38
N VAL A 341 15.22 -1.50 0.16
CA VAL A 341 14.30 -2.04 -0.85
C VAL A 341 15.01 -2.05 -2.19
N ASP A 342 15.23 -3.25 -2.73
CA ASP A 342 15.81 -3.46 -4.06
C ASP A 342 14.73 -4.01 -4.99
N ARG A 343 14.52 -3.37 -6.15
CA ARG A 343 13.63 -3.91 -7.20
C ARG A 343 14.44 -4.68 -8.22
N ASP A 344 14.09 -5.94 -8.45
CA ASP A 344 14.61 -6.73 -9.56
C ASP A 344 13.84 -6.35 -10.83
N ILE A 345 14.42 -5.43 -11.59
CA ILE A 345 13.91 -4.93 -12.88
C ILE A 345 13.99 -6.02 -13.97
N GLY A 346 14.82 -7.06 -13.78
CA GLY A 346 15.13 -8.06 -14.80
C GLY A 346 14.19 -9.27 -14.84
N ARG A 347 13.60 -9.67 -13.70
CA ARG A 347 12.72 -10.85 -13.59
C ARG A 347 11.42 -10.55 -12.84
N ASP A 348 10.33 -10.50 -13.59
CA ASP A 348 8.97 -10.71 -13.07
C ASP A 348 8.54 -9.73 -11.96
N ASP A 349 9.00 -8.47 -11.99
CA ASP A 349 8.65 -7.40 -11.04
C ASP A 349 8.82 -7.76 -9.55
N ARG A 350 9.83 -8.56 -9.24
CA ARG A 350 10.12 -8.89 -7.84
C ARG A 350 10.76 -7.72 -7.12
N GLN A 351 10.42 -7.56 -5.85
CA GLN A 351 11.11 -6.68 -4.92
C GLN A 351 11.71 -7.50 -3.79
N SER A 352 12.89 -7.10 -3.36
CA SER A 352 13.57 -7.61 -2.17
C SER A 352 13.58 -6.53 -1.10
N VAL A 353 13.05 -6.84 0.07
CA VAL A 353 12.90 -5.92 1.19
C VAL A 353 13.75 -6.45 2.34
N ASP A 354 14.75 -5.68 2.74
CA ASP A 354 15.59 -6.01 3.90
C ASP A 354 14.96 -5.39 5.16
N ILE A 355 14.55 -6.25 6.09
CA ILE A 355 13.88 -5.85 7.34
C ILE A 355 14.86 -6.02 8.49
N THR A 356 15.01 -4.99 9.30
CA THR A 356 15.75 -5.02 10.58
C THR A 356 14.78 -5.31 11.72
N TRP A 357 15.03 -6.37 12.50
CA TRP A 357 14.12 -6.84 13.53
C TRP A 357 14.48 -6.34 14.92
N LYS A 358 13.46 -6.02 15.73
CA LYS A 358 13.62 -5.65 17.13
C LYS A 358 13.84 -6.89 18.01
N ASN A 359 12.90 -7.83 17.94
CA ASN A 359 12.94 -9.10 18.66
C ASN A 359 13.10 -10.20 17.62
N ALA A 360 14.34 -10.60 17.37
CA ALA A 360 14.59 -11.57 16.32
C ALA A 360 14.06 -12.96 16.72
N PRO A 361 13.45 -13.71 15.79
CA PRO A 361 13.25 -15.14 15.96
C PRO A 361 14.60 -15.83 16.21
N ASN A 362 14.63 -16.78 17.16
CA ASN A 362 15.84 -17.49 17.61
C ASN A 362 16.56 -18.18 16.43
N ASP A 363 17.56 -17.53 15.86
CA ASP A 363 18.62 -18.20 15.10
C ASP A 363 19.89 -18.19 15.97
N SER A 364 20.34 -19.37 16.37
CA SER A 364 21.20 -19.58 17.53
C SER A 364 22.67 -19.18 17.33
N ASN A 365 23.04 -18.36 16.34
CA ASN A 365 24.46 -18.24 15.97
C ASN A 365 25.05 -16.88 15.55
N THR A 366 24.39 -15.74 15.70
CA THR A 366 25.03 -14.43 15.37
C THR A 366 24.67 -13.31 16.35
N LYS A 367 25.71 -12.71 16.98
CA LYS A 367 25.64 -11.45 17.74
C LYS A 367 25.81 -10.28 16.75
N GLY A 368 24.71 -9.68 16.32
CA GLY A 368 24.67 -8.50 15.44
C GLY A 368 23.23 -8.04 15.20
N LYS A 369 23.02 -6.80 14.72
CA LYS A 369 21.70 -6.28 14.32
C LYS A 369 21.12 -7.23 13.27
N ARG A 370 20.06 -7.98 13.62
CA ARG A 370 19.56 -9.08 12.78
C ARG A 370 18.63 -8.51 11.72
N SER A 371 19.01 -8.65 10.45
CA SER A 371 18.16 -8.34 9.32
C SER A 371 17.81 -9.59 8.53
N SER A 372 16.68 -9.57 7.82
CA SER A 372 16.31 -10.62 6.87
C SER A 372 15.83 -10.01 5.56
N ARG A 373 16.22 -10.64 4.45
CA ARG A 373 15.75 -10.30 3.11
C ARG A 373 14.49 -11.06 2.76
N TRP A 374 13.41 -10.36 2.45
CA TRP A 374 12.16 -10.94 1.96
C TRP A 374 11.99 -10.60 0.49
N THR A 375 11.81 -11.60 -0.37
CA THR A 375 11.61 -11.40 -1.81
C THR A 375 10.20 -11.82 -2.19
N PHE A 376 9.42 -10.88 -2.71
CA PHE A 376 8.06 -11.10 -3.17
C PHE A 376 7.73 -10.16 -4.34
N GLN A 377 6.53 -10.28 -4.90
CA GLN A 377 6.12 -9.43 -6.03
C GLN A 377 5.95 -7.96 -5.62
N ALA A 378 6.15 -7.04 -6.56
CA ALA A 378 5.91 -5.63 -6.34
C ALA A 378 4.46 -5.37 -5.89
N SER A 379 4.31 -4.56 -4.84
CA SER A 379 3.04 -4.04 -4.36
C SER A 379 2.66 -2.78 -5.13
N ALA A 380 1.36 -2.48 -5.20
CA ALA A 380 0.86 -1.29 -5.87
C ALA A 380 1.38 0.00 -5.22
N LYS A 381 1.45 0.01 -3.88
CA LYS A 381 2.14 1.07 -3.13
C LYS A 381 3.60 0.68 -2.91
N SER A 382 4.50 1.61 -3.22
CA SER A 382 5.94 1.41 -3.04
C SER A 382 6.32 1.38 -1.56
N ILE A 383 6.92 0.26 -1.14
CA ILE A 383 7.63 0.12 0.13
C ILE A 383 8.88 1.00 0.08
N ARG A 384 9.19 1.70 1.16
CA ARG A 384 10.36 2.58 1.29
C ARG A 384 11.14 2.23 2.57
N LYS A 385 12.43 2.58 2.58
CA LYS A 385 13.22 2.59 3.82
C LYS A 385 12.51 3.45 4.86
N GLY A 386 12.40 2.92 6.08
CA GLY A 386 11.69 3.58 7.18
C GLY A 386 10.24 3.14 7.38
N ASP A 387 9.68 2.33 6.48
CA ASP A 387 8.37 1.73 6.69
C ASP A 387 8.44 0.69 7.83
N ALA A 388 7.42 0.68 8.69
CA ALA A 388 7.35 -0.19 9.85
C ALA A 388 6.71 -1.53 9.48
N VAL A 389 7.26 -2.64 10.00
CA VAL A 389 6.69 -3.98 9.87
C VAL A 389 6.02 -4.31 11.20
N CYS A 390 4.70 -4.50 11.18
CA CYS A 390 3.88 -4.67 12.37
C CYS A 390 3.06 -5.97 12.30
N LEU A 391 2.70 -6.52 13.45
CA LEU A 391 1.67 -7.56 13.54
C LEU A 391 0.44 -6.97 14.22
N LEU A 392 -0.70 -6.98 13.52
CA LEU A 392 -1.99 -6.60 14.10
C LEU A 392 -2.56 -7.76 14.91
N GLU A 393 -3.33 -7.44 15.95
CA GLU A 393 -3.90 -8.46 16.82
C GLU A 393 -4.77 -9.45 16.03
N GLY A 394 -4.45 -10.74 16.15
CA GLY A 394 -5.16 -11.83 15.48
C GLY A 394 -4.82 -12.01 14.00
N ALA A 395 -4.11 -11.07 13.37
CA ALA A 395 -3.67 -11.22 11.99
C ALA A 395 -2.65 -12.37 11.86
N SER A 396 -2.75 -13.12 10.77
CA SER A 396 -1.84 -14.24 10.48
C SER A 396 -0.58 -13.82 9.72
N ARG A 397 -0.57 -12.59 9.18
CA ARG A 397 0.50 -12.02 8.38
C ARG A 397 0.83 -10.60 8.90
N PRO A 398 2.08 -10.15 8.73
CA PRO A 398 2.45 -8.79 9.10
C PRO A 398 1.79 -7.77 8.17
N THR A 399 1.61 -6.56 8.68
CA THR A 399 1.21 -5.38 7.93
C THR A 399 2.42 -4.46 7.79
N ILE A 400 2.66 -3.91 6.60
CA ILE A 400 3.69 -2.89 6.38
C ILE A 400 3.01 -1.53 6.32
N ILE A 401 3.44 -0.62 7.18
CA ILE A 401 2.83 0.69 7.35
C ILE A 401 3.87 1.80 7.24
N ARG A 402 3.43 2.98 6.82
CA ARG A 402 4.22 4.21 6.88
C ARG A 402 3.69 5.10 7.99
N LEU A 403 4.55 5.45 8.93
CA LEU A 403 4.19 6.37 10.00
C LEU A 403 4.05 7.79 9.45
N CYS A 404 2.85 8.35 9.53
CA CYS A 404 2.57 9.76 9.23
C CYS A 404 2.67 10.58 10.53
N ASN A 405 2.12 11.79 10.56
CA ASN A 405 2.18 12.65 11.74
C ASN A 405 1.37 12.07 12.91
N ASP A 406 0.06 11.88 12.72
CA ASP A 406 -0.87 11.39 13.75
C ASP A 406 -1.69 10.16 13.27
N TYR A 407 -1.22 9.44 12.27
CA TYR A 407 -1.79 8.15 11.86
C TYR A 407 -0.72 7.32 11.14
N SER A 408 -1.06 6.10 10.73
CA SER A 408 -0.19 5.29 9.86
C SER A 408 -0.89 4.92 8.55
N ALA A 409 -0.24 5.13 7.43
CA ALA A 409 -0.76 4.71 6.13
C ALA A 409 -0.42 3.23 5.89
N VAL A 410 -1.40 2.42 5.48
CA VAL A 410 -1.17 1.02 5.08
C VAL A 410 -0.51 1.02 3.70
N ILE A 411 0.66 0.39 3.63
CA ILE A 411 1.40 0.11 2.38
C ILE A 411 1.08 -1.31 1.91
N LEU A 412 1.13 -2.29 2.83
CA LEU A 412 0.60 -3.64 2.63
C LEU A 412 -0.25 -4.04 3.83
N ILE A 413 -1.48 -4.49 3.58
CA ILE A 413 -2.33 -5.03 4.64
C ILE A 413 -1.82 -6.40 5.11
N ALA A 414 -1.27 -7.20 4.20
CA ALA A 414 -0.90 -8.60 4.45
C ALA A 414 0.41 -8.98 3.73
N ALA A 415 1.54 -8.56 4.31
CA ALA A 415 2.87 -8.77 3.78
C ALA A 415 3.19 -10.26 3.54
N PRO A 416 3.87 -10.61 2.44
CA PRO A 416 4.18 -12.00 2.14
C PRO A 416 5.22 -12.59 3.07
N LEU A 417 4.95 -13.80 3.58
CA LEU A 417 5.92 -14.54 4.37
C LEU A 417 6.87 -15.32 3.45
N PRO A 418 8.19 -15.31 3.72
CA PRO A 418 9.11 -16.24 3.08
C PRO A 418 8.68 -17.69 3.33
N ASP A 419 8.97 -18.59 2.39
CA ASP A 419 8.68 -20.01 2.58
C ASP A 419 9.51 -20.55 3.75
N ASP A 420 8.84 -21.08 4.77
CA ASP A 420 9.45 -21.74 5.92
C ASP A 420 10.33 -22.92 5.51
N ARG A 421 10.16 -23.48 4.31
CA ARG A 421 11.01 -24.56 3.77
C ARG A 421 12.37 -24.08 3.27
N THR A 422 12.45 -22.83 2.84
CA THR A 422 13.67 -22.25 2.22
C THR A 422 14.43 -21.35 3.18
N THR A 423 13.85 -21.05 4.34
CA THR A 423 14.46 -20.18 5.35
C THR A 423 14.71 -20.94 6.66
N ASN A 424 15.80 -20.60 7.35
CA ASN A 424 16.13 -21.17 8.66
C ASN A 424 15.12 -20.75 9.75
N ILE A 425 14.40 -19.64 9.52
CA ILE A 425 13.43 -19.07 10.44
C ILE A 425 12.04 -19.58 10.08
N LYS A 426 11.35 -20.20 11.04
CA LYS A 426 9.93 -20.57 10.91
C LYS A 426 9.05 -19.36 11.24
N TRP A 427 8.81 -18.50 10.26
CA TRP A 427 8.08 -17.24 10.43
C TRP A 427 6.65 -17.45 10.89
N SER A 428 5.97 -18.46 10.33
CA SER A 428 4.60 -18.78 10.71
C SER A 428 4.48 -19.13 12.21
N LYS A 429 5.44 -19.89 12.73
CA LYS A 429 5.52 -20.27 14.15
C LYS A 429 5.89 -19.09 15.03
N PHE A 430 6.83 -18.26 14.58
CA PHE A 430 7.25 -17.06 15.31
C PHE A 430 6.07 -16.09 15.49
N LEU A 431 5.36 -15.74 14.41
CA LEU A 431 4.24 -14.81 14.50
C LEU A 431 3.11 -15.32 15.41
N ARG A 432 2.83 -16.63 15.38
CA ARG A 432 1.84 -17.26 16.28
C ARG A 432 2.25 -17.24 17.76
N SER A 433 3.53 -17.11 18.06
CA SER A 433 4.02 -17.03 19.45
C SER A 433 3.88 -15.63 20.08
N ILE A 434 3.50 -14.63 19.29
CA ILE A 434 3.28 -13.27 19.78
C ILE A 434 1.88 -13.19 20.39
N GLU A 435 1.83 -13.07 21.72
CA GLU A 435 0.59 -13.00 22.49
C GLU A 435 0.28 -11.59 23.02
N THR A 436 1.27 -10.69 23.00
CA THR A 436 1.16 -9.34 23.57
C THR A 436 1.15 -8.28 22.48
N PHE A 437 0.14 -7.40 22.50
CA PHE A 437 -0.05 -6.32 21.52
C PHE A 437 -0.15 -4.97 22.26
N PRO A 438 0.98 -4.36 22.62
CA PRO A 438 1.01 -3.20 23.51
C PRO A 438 0.60 -1.89 22.82
N ASN A 439 0.62 -1.83 21.49
CA ASN A 439 0.44 -0.59 20.76
C ASN A 439 -0.99 -0.45 20.24
N ASP A 440 -1.57 0.74 20.39
CA ASP A 440 -2.77 1.16 19.67
C ASP A 440 -2.38 1.64 18.27
N PHE A 441 -3.13 1.20 17.26
CA PHE A 441 -2.96 1.59 15.87
C PHE A 441 -4.19 2.33 15.36
N LEU A 442 -3.92 3.43 14.67
CA LEU A 442 -4.85 4.06 13.74
C LEU A 442 -4.25 3.97 12.34
N LEU A 443 -4.82 3.09 11.52
CA LEU A 443 -4.37 2.87 10.15
C LEU A 443 -5.35 3.48 9.15
N ILE A 444 -4.81 4.14 8.13
CA ILE A 444 -5.56 4.52 6.94
C ILE A 444 -5.12 3.62 5.79
N TRP A 445 -6.08 2.89 5.22
CA TRP A 445 -5.87 2.19 3.97
C TRP A 445 -6.62 2.90 2.85
N ASP A 446 -5.92 3.82 2.18
CA ASP A 446 -6.43 4.60 1.05
C ASP A 446 -5.94 4.00 -0.28
N TRP A 447 -6.84 3.72 -1.20
CA TRP A 447 -6.52 3.19 -2.53
C TRP A 447 -6.49 4.27 -3.62
N ASN A 448 -6.80 5.53 -3.31
CA ASN A 448 -6.80 6.61 -4.30
C ASN A 448 -5.37 6.99 -4.69
N VAL A 449 -5.10 7.00 -6.01
CA VAL A 449 -3.76 7.07 -6.60
C VAL A 449 -3.29 8.51 -6.84
N SER A 450 -3.80 9.52 -6.12
CA SER A 450 -3.20 10.85 -6.24
C SER A 450 -1.88 10.88 -5.47
N GLY A 451 -0.80 10.47 -6.16
CA GLY A 451 0.55 10.35 -5.65
C GLY A 451 0.97 11.58 -4.86
N ASP A 452 1.57 11.33 -3.68
CA ASP A 452 2.24 12.31 -2.82
C ASP A 452 1.58 13.72 -2.77
N LYS A 453 0.23 13.80 -2.87
CA LYS A 453 -0.50 15.01 -2.49
C LYS A 453 -0.25 15.18 -1.01
N SER A 454 0.39 16.29 -0.68
CA SER A 454 0.90 16.72 0.62
C SER A 454 0.51 15.78 1.75
N GLN A 455 1.50 15.04 2.26
CA GLN A 455 1.44 14.26 3.50
C GLN A 455 1.21 15.15 4.75
N ASP A 456 0.61 16.32 4.58
CA ASP A 456 0.09 17.21 5.61
C ASP A 456 -1.36 16.80 5.85
N GLY A 457 -1.61 16.26 7.05
CA GLY A 457 -2.79 15.48 7.42
C GLY A 457 -4.16 16.19 7.44
N GLU A 458 -4.37 17.24 6.65
CA GLU A 458 -5.64 17.98 6.62
C GLU A 458 -6.77 17.21 5.93
N ASP A 459 -6.49 16.40 4.90
CA ASP A 459 -7.54 15.75 4.09
C ASP A 459 -8.29 14.62 4.83
N TYR A 460 -7.62 13.92 5.76
CA TYR A 460 -8.21 12.79 6.47
C TYR A 460 -8.90 13.15 7.78
N GLN A 461 -8.59 14.32 8.36
CA GLN A 461 -9.18 14.75 9.63
C GLN A 461 -10.72 14.76 9.56
N ASN A 462 -11.29 15.25 8.46
CA ASN A 462 -12.75 15.27 8.25
C ASN A 462 -13.42 13.89 8.18
N SER A 463 -12.66 12.83 7.85
CA SER A 463 -13.17 11.44 7.83
C SER A 463 -12.91 10.70 9.14
N MET A 464 -12.02 11.23 10.00
CA MET A 464 -11.65 10.64 11.29
C MET A 464 -12.46 11.20 12.47
N THR A 465 -13.01 12.41 12.36
CA THR A 465 -13.79 13.06 13.41
C THR A 465 -15.29 12.90 13.15
N SER A 466 -15.94 12.03 13.91
CA SER A 466 -17.40 11.99 13.98
C SER A 466 -17.88 13.20 14.80
N SER A 467 -18.51 14.22 14.18
CA SER A 467 -19.36 15.25 14.82
C SER A 467 -19.06 15.64 16.28
N LYS A 468 -17.79 15.83 16.68
CA LYS A 468 -17.41 16.25 18.02
C LYS A 468 -16.95 17.70 17.93
N THR A 469 -17.44 18.56 18.82
CA THR A 469 -17.13 20.00 18.80
C THR A 469 -16.06 20.33 19.86
N GLY A 470 -15.00 21.04 19.46
CA GLY A 470 -14.07 21.73 20.36
C GLY A 470 -12.91 20.88 20.89
N TRP A 471 -12.67 20.93 22.21
CA TRP A 471 -11.51 20.35 22.92
C TRP A 471 -11.37 18.82 22.79
N GLN A 472 -12.45 18.09 22.49
CA GLN A 472 -12.42 16.64 22.28
C GLN A 472 -11.62 16.24 21.02
N ASP A 473 -11.65 17.06 19.98
CA ASP A 473 -10.86 16.81 18.75
C ASP A 473 -9.36 16.98 19.02
N TYR A 474 -8.99 17.97 19.84
CA TYR A 474 -7.61 18.15 20.29
C TYR A 474 -7.16 16.95 21.13
N LEU A 475 -8.01 16.44 22.02
CA LEU A 475 -7.72 15.28 22.85
C LEU A 475 -7.52 14.00 22.00
N ASP A 476 -8.38 13.79 21.00
CA ASP A 476 -8.28 12.67 20.06
C ASP A 476 -6.99 12.81 19.22
N LYS A 477 -6.67 14.02 18.73
CA LYS A 477 -5.40 14.29 18.00
C LYS A 477 -4.16 14.02 18.85
N ALA A 478 -4.18 14.46 20.10
CA ALA A 478 -3.05 14.27 20.99
C ALA A 478 -2.85 12.78 21.35
N THR A 479 -3.94 12.02 21.51
CA THR A 479 -3.87 10.57 21.69
C THR A 479 -3.25 9.88 20.47
N ARG A 480 -3.65 10.28 19.26
CA ARG A 480 -3.08 9.76 18.02
C ARG A 480 -1.58 10.05 17.87
N LEU A 481 -1.16 11.29 18.16
CA LEU A 481 0.26 11.68 18.16
C LEU A 481 1.07 10.86 19.17
N ARG A 482 0.50 10.62 20.36
CA ARG A 482 1.11 9.73 21.36
C ARG A 482 1.30 8.32 20.79
N ASP A 483 0.26 7.75 20.19
CA ASP A 483 0.30 6.38 19.68
C ASP A 483 1.34 6.23 18.57
N VAL A 484 1.43 7.18 17.63
CA VAL A 484 2.51 7.23 16.63
C VAL A 484 3.89 7.37 17.28
N GLY A 485 4.02 8.19 18.32
CA GLY A 485 5.25 8.30 19.10
C GLY A 485 5.69 6.96 19.71
N LEU A 486 4.75 6.20 20.27
CA LEU A 486 5.00 4.86 20.81
C LEU A 486 5.43 3.86 19.74
N LEU A 487 4.88 3.95 18.51
CA LEU A 487 5.32 3.13 17.38
C LEU A 487 6.76 3.47 16.96
N ARG A 488 7.11 4.76 16.87
CA ARG A 488 8.48 5.21 16.58
C ARG A 488 9.48 4.74 17.62
N HIS A 489 9.11 4.83 18.90
CA HIS A 489 9.91 4.27 20.00
C HIS A 489 10.04 2.75 19.86
N GLY A 490 8.94 2.09 19.45
CA GLY A 490 8.91 0.68 19.07
C GLY A 490 9.97 0.30 18.04
N MET A 491 10.25 1.19 17.08
CA MET A 491 11.26 1.07 16.02
C MET A 491 12.66 1.58 16.42
N GLU A 492 12.90 1.91 17.69
CA GLU A 492 14.16 2.50 18.17
C GLU A 492 14.50 3.89 17.56
N ARG A 493 13.48 4.60 17.03
CA ARG A 493 13.60 5.97 16.53
C ARG A 493 13.32 6.98 17.66
N TYR A 494 14.14 6.94 18.70
CA TYR A 494 13.90 7.67 19.96
C TYR A 494 13.73 9.19 19.77
N GLU A 495 14.55 9.83 18.93
CA GLU A 495 14.42 11.26 18.66
C GLU A 495 13.08 11.63 18.01
N ASP A 496 12.65 10.85 17.02
CA ASP A 496 11.37 11.09 16.33
C ASP A 496 10.17 10.73 17.21
N ALA A 497 10.31 9.70 18.05
CA ALA A 497 9.33 9.34 19.06
C ALA A 497 9.11 10.47 20.05
N ALA A 498 10.19 11.00 20.61
CA ALA A 498 10.16 12.09 21.57
C ALA A 498 9.56 13.36 20.96
N LYS A 499 9.88 13.71 19.69
CA LYS A 499 9.21 14.80 18.96
C LYS A 499 7.70 14.61 18.87
N SER A 500 7.24 13.40 18.51
CA SER A 500 5.81 13.10 18.36
C SER A 500 5.05 13.15 19.69
N LEU A 501 5.64 12.56 20.74
CA LEU A 501 5.11 12.61 22.10
C LEU A 501 5.05 14.04 22.64
N TRP A 502 6.04 14.86 22.31
CA TRP A 502 6.07 16.27 22.73
C TRP A 502 4.99 17.10 22.03
N GLU A 503 4.76 16.87 20.74
CA GLU A 503 3.64 17.48 20.03
C GLU A 503 2.29 17.03 20.63
N ALA A 504 2.17 15.77 21.06
CA ALA A 504 0.99 15.31 21.79
C ALA A 504 0.76 16.15 23.07
N VAL A 505 1.79 16.37 23.89
CA VAL A 505 1.68 17.18 25.13
C VAL A 505 1.22 18.61 24.83
N LYS A 506 1.76 19.24 23.78
CA LYS A 506 1.32 20.58 23.34
C LYS A 506 -0.17 20.62 23.01
N VAL A 507 -0.62 19.67 22.19
CA VAL A 507 -2.03 19.58 21.78
C VAL A 507 -2.94 19.31 22.99
N TYR A 508 -2.50 18.48 23.95
CA TYR A 508 -3.18 18.30 25.24
C TYR A 508 -3.30 19.60 26.03
N ASP A 509 -2.24 20.41 26.11
CA ASP A 509 -2.26 21.67 26.86
C ASP A 509 -3.20 22.70 26.22
N ILE A 510 -3.24 22.78 24.89
CA ILE A 510 -4.22 23.59 24.14
C ILE A 510 -5.65 23.13 24.44
N ALA A 511 -5.89 21.82 24.44
CA ALA A 511 -7.21 21.26 24.76
C ALA A 511 -7.67 21.70 26.17
N LEU A 512 -6.78 21.65 27.16
CA LEU A 512 -7.10 22.04 28.53
C LEU A 512 -7.37 23.54 28.69
N ARG A 513 -6.64 24.39 27.96
CA ARG A 513 -6.85 25.85 27.96
C ARG A 513 -8.14 26.28 27.26
N SER A 514 -8.70 25.45 26.38
CA SER A 514 -9.94 25.75 25.64
C SER A 514 -11.22 25.28 26.34
N VAL A 515 -11.12 24.75 27.56
CA VAL A 515 -12.29 24.41 28.38
C VAL A 515 -12.80 25.65 29.12
N ASP A 516 -13.86 26.27 28.60
CA ASP A 516 -14.46 27.49 29.15
C ASP A 516 -15.12 27.32 30.53
N ASN A 517 -15.40 26.08 30.97
CA ASN A 517 -16.02 25.79 32.27
C ASN A 517 -15.10 24.91 33.16
N PRO A 518 -14.44 25.49 34.19
CA PRO A 518 -13.57 24.77 35.13
C PRO A 518 -14.26 23.65 35.92
N GLU A 519 -15.59 23.65 36.02
CA GLU A 519 -16.36 22.60 36.70
C GLU A 519 -16.58 21.35 35.82
N LEU A 520 -16.46 21.48 34.49
CA LEU A 520 -16.47 20.37 33.52
C LEU A 520 -15.06 19.87 33.20
N ALA A 521 -14.02 20.67 33.48
CA ALA A 521 -12.65 20.21 33.50
C ALA A 521 -12.45 19.33 34.76
N PRO A 522 -11.97 18.08 34.64
CA PRO A 522 -11.65 17.30 35.82
C PRO A 522 -10.61 18.08 36.65
N PRO A 523 -10.80 18.23 37.98
CA PRO A 523 -9.89 19.00 38.81
C PRO A 523 -8.50 18.38 38.69
N GLY A 524 -7.51 19.24 38.43
CA GLY A 524 -6.07 18.98 38.44
C GLY A 524 -5.65 17.51 38.25
N TYR A 525 -5.15 17.21 37.04
CA TYR A 525 -4.49 15.97 36.61
C TYR A 525 -5.36 14.97 35.84
N ASP A 526 -5.33 15.05 34.51
CA ASP A 526 -5.87 14.04 33.60
C ASP A 526 -4.92 12.81 33.54
N PRO A 527 -5.40 11.59 33.86
CA PRO A 527 -4.62 10.36 33.74
C PRO A 527 -3.98 10.15 32.37
N ARG A 528 -4.55 10.68 31.28
CA ARG A 528 -3.99 10.58 29.93
C ARG A 528 -2.77 11.48 29.74
N ARG A 529 -2.84 12.72 30.25
CA ARG A 529 -1.70 13.65 30.28
C ARG A 529 -0.58 13.06 31.14
N LYS A 530 -0.92 12.57 32.34
CA LYS A 530 0.02 11.82 33.19
C LYS A 530 0.70 10.70 32.41
N ALA A 531 -0.08 9.83 31.77
CA ALA A 531 0.46 8.65 31.09
C ALA A 531 1.45 9.04 30.00
N ILE A 532 1.20 10.12 29.24
CA ILE A 532 2.14 10.62 28.23
C ILE A 532 3.43 11.13 28.86
N LEU A 533 3.32 11.82 30.00
CA LEU A 533 4.48 12.34 30.72
C LEU A 533 5.29 11.22 31.38
N ASP A 534 4.63 10.27 32.03
CA ASP A 534 5.29 9.08 32.58
C ASP A 534 6.00 8.30 31.46
N LEU A 535 5.41 8.17 30.26
CA LEU A 535 6.06 7.54 29.09
C LEU A 535 7.28 8.32 28.58
N LEU A 536 7.22 9.65 28.55
CA LEU A 536 8.40 10.48 28.23
C LEU A 536 9.51 10.26 29.27
N ILE A 537 9.15 10.10 30.55
CA ILE A 537 10.09 9.88 31.66
C ILE A 537 10.67 8.46 31.67
N GLU A 538 9.87 7.44 31.32
CA GLU A 538 10.23 6.02 31.33
C GLU A 538 11.02 5.54 30.10
N ASP A 539 11.09 6.33 29.02
CA ASP A 539 12.01 6.05 27.91
C ASP A 539 13.42 5.87 28.51
N LYS A 540 14.13 4.80 28.13
CA LYS A 540 15.44 4.45 28.72
C LYS A 540 16.49 5.54 28.51
N GLU A 541 16.16 6.49 27.63
CA GLU A 541 16.88 7.72 27.35
C GLU A 541 16.12 8.94 27.90
N GLY A 542 15.47 8.87 29.08
CA GLY A 542 14.60 9.90 29.71
C GLY A 542 15.16 11.33 29.82
N TRP A 543 16.35 11.57 29.28
CA TRP A 543 17.00 12.82 28.98
C TRP A 543 16.53 13.53 27.70
N ALA A 544 15.93 12.84 26.71
CA ALA A 544 15.44 13.48 25.48
C ALA A 544 14.24 14.45 25.65
N PRO A 545 13.23 14.19 26.50
CA PRO A 545 12.05 15.05 26.61
C PRO A 545 12.32 16.44 27.17
N LEU A 546 13.12 16.52 28.24
CA LEU A 546 13.46 17.81 28.87
C LEU A 546 14.39 18.62 27.97
N CYS A 547 15.35 17.97 27.30
CA CYS A 547 16.19 18.59 26.28
C CYS A 547 15.37 19.13 25.09
N LEU A 548 14.39 18.39 24.57
CA LEU A 548 13.51 18.86 23.49
C LEU A 548 12.58 19.99 23.93
N ALA A 549 12.05 19.94 25.16
CA ALA A 549 11.26 21.03 25.72
C ALA A 549 12.10 22.30 25.87
N ALA A 550 13.35 22.14 26.28
CA ALA A 550 14.31 23.23 26.43
C ALA A 550 14.77 23.82 25.09
N TRP A 551 15.07 22.97 24.11
CA TRP A 551 15.40 23.37 22.74
C TRP A 551 14.29 24.17 22.06
N ASN A 552 13.03 23.86 22.34
CA ASN A 552 11.89 24.54 21.73
C ASN A 552 11.34 25.71 22.58
N GLY A 553 11.94 26.03 23.72
CA GLY A 553 11.54 27.16 24.55
C GLY A 553 10.20 26.96 25.29
N ASN A 554 9.76 25.73 25.50
CA ASN A 554 8.43 25.46 26.07
C ASN A 554 8.47 25.39 27.60
N GLU A 555 8.46 26.57 28.22
CA GLU A 555 8.50 26.77 29.67
C GLU A 555 7.48 25.92 30.45
N ALA A 556 6.23 25.85 29.96
CA ALA A 556 5.15 25.14 30.65
C ALA A 556 5.43 23.63 30.75
N ILE A 557 6.02 23.03 29.70
CA ILE A 557 6.40 21.61 29.70
C ILE A 557 7.64 21.37 30.56
N VAL A 558 8.63 22.28 30.52
CA VAL A 558 9.84 22.19 31.36
C VAL A 558 9.46 22.20 32.83
N LYS A 559 8.62 23.15 33.26
CA LYS A 559 8.09 23.20 34.64
C LYS A 559 7.42 21.89 35.01
N LEU A 560 6.51 21.43 34.16
CA LEU A 560 5.72 20.25 34.44
C LEU A 560 6.56 18.95 34.52
N LEU A 561 7.57 18.77 33.66
CA LEU A 561 8.47 17.60 33.74
C LEU A 561 9.26 17.61 35.05
N LEU A 562 9.78 18.77 35.45
CA LEU A 562 10.57 18.92 36.68
C LEU A 562 9.71 18.82 37.94
N ASP A 563 8.45 19.26 37.88
CA ASP A 563 7.49 19.14 38.98
C ASP A 563 7.07 17.69 39.27
N THR A 564 7.33 16.75 38.36
CA THR A 564 7.11 15.31 38.64
C THR A 564 8.08 14.76 39.69
N GLY A 565 9.23 15.43 39.90
CA GLY A 565 10.30 14.96 40.79
C GLY A 565 11.05 13.71 40.30
N LYS A 566 10.70 13.17 39.13
CA LYS A 566 11.33 11.98 38.53
C LYS A 566 12.42 12.33 37.51
N VAL A 567 12.45 13.58 37.03
CA VAL A 567 13.34 14.03 35.97
C VAL A 567 14.48 14.83 36.57
N ASP A 568 15.71 14.41 36.27
CA ASP A 568 16.92 15.16 36.62
C ASP A 568 17.02 16.43 35.74
N PRO A 569 17.06 17.65 36.33
CA PRO A 569 17.22 18.88 35.57
C PRO A 569 18.55 18.98 34.79
N ASP A 570 19.56 18.17 35.15
CA ASP A 570 20.85 18.09 34.46
C ASP A 570 21.01 16.82 33.62
N CYS A 571 19.90 16.18 33.26
CA CYS A 571 19.92 14.97 32.43
C CYS A 571 20.73 15.18 31.14
N LYS A 572 21.61 14.23 30.81
CA LYS A 572 22.54 14.38 29.68
C LYS A 572 22.14 13.53 28.49
N ASP A 573 22.32 14.10 27.30
CA ASP A 573 22.06 13.44 26.03
C ASP A 573 23.23 12.55 25.55
N ARG A 574 23.11 11.92 24.37
CA ARG A 574 24.19 11.09 23.77
C ARG A 574 25.47 11.88 23.50
N ASP A 575 25.37 13.20 23.39
CA ASP A 575 26.48 14.15 23.26
C ASP A 575 26.85 14.80 24.61
N GLU A 576 26.41 14.21 25.72
CA GLU A 576 26.55 14.72 27.09
C GLU A 576 25.99 16.13 27.33
N ARG A 577 25.09 16.60 26.46
CA ARG A 577 24.46 17.92 26.56
C ARG A 577 23.29 17.89 27.51
N ALA A 578 23.17 18.92 28.34
CA ALA A 578 22.06 19.10 29.25
C ALA A 578 20.99 20.06 28.68
N PRO A 579 19.74 20.01 29.17
CA PRO A 579 18.66 20.89 28.75
C PRO A 579 19.04 22.38 28.79
N LEU A 580 19.83 22.77 29.79
CA LEU A 580 20.29 24.15 29.95
C LEU A 580 21.17 24.62 28.78
N SER A 581 22.00 23.74 28.22
CA SER A 581 22.81 24.04 27.04
C SER A 581 21.94 24.29 25.81
N TYR A 582 20.85 23.54 25.64
CA TYR A 582 19.92 23.71 24.52
C TYR A 582 19.08 24.98 24.62
N ALA A 583 18.54 25.28 25.81
CA ALA A 583 17.83 26.54 26.03
C ALA A 583 18.76 27.75 25.81
N ALA A 584 20.03 27.61 26.18
CA ALA A 584 21.03 28.63 25.97
C ALA A 584 21.43 28.81 24.50
N GLU A 585 21.63 27.71 23.76
CA GLU A 585 21.90 27.71 22.32
C GLU A 585 20.77 28.35 21.51
N LYS A 586 19.52 28.29 22.00
CA LYS A 586 18.34 28.82 21.31
C LYS A 586 17.84 30.16 21.84
N GLY A 587 18.46 30.69 22.89
CA GLY A 587 18.11 32.01 23.42
C GLY A 587 16.82 32.03 24.27
N HIS A 588 16.40 30.89 24.82
CA HIS A 588 15.15 30.77 25.58
C HIS A 588 15.32 31.15 27.05
N GLU A 589 15.31 32.45 27.34
CA GLU A 589 15.56 33.02 28.67
C GLU A 589 14.62 32.50 29.78
N GLU A 590 13.33 32.37 29.49
CA GLU A 590 12.34 31.90 30.44
C GLU A 590 12.60 30.44 30.85
N VAL A 591 12.98 29.60 29.88
CA VAL A 591 13.37 28.21 30.15
C VAL A 591 14.66 28.12 30.95
N VAL A 592 15.67 28.93 30.58
CA VAL A 592 16.94 29.02 31.34
C VAL A 592 16.65 29.36 32.79
N SER A 593 15.78 30.35 33.03
CA SER A 593 15.38 30.77 34.38
C SER A 593 14.69 29.65 35.15
N VAL A 594 13.80 28.88 34.50
CA VAL A 594 13.12 27.73 35.13
C VAL A 594 14.10 26.62 35.50
N LEU A 595 15.00 26.24 34.59
CA LEU A 595 15.99 25.19 34.83
C LEU A 595 16.92 25.55 35.99
N ILE A 596 17.43 26.78 36.01
CA ILE A 596 18.25 27.29 37.12
C ILE A 596 17.46 27.29 38.43
N GLY A 597 16.20 27.75 38.41
CA GLY A 597 15.31 27.74 39.57
C GLY A 597 14.98 26.33 40.09
N LYS A 598 15.23 25.29 39.29
CA LYS A 598 15.10 23.87 39.65
C LYS A 598 16.46 23.22 39.94
N ASN A 599 17.48 24.02 40.24
CA ASN A 599 18.84 23.60 40.61
C ASN A 599 19.66 22.96 39.47
N SER A 600 19.39 23.27 38.20
CA SER A 600 20.31 22.88 37.12
C SER A 600 21.72 23.46 37.35
N ASN A 601 22.74 22.66 37.07
CA ASN A 601 24.13 23.07 37.08
C ASN A 601 24.41 24.03 35.92
N VAL A 602 24.50 25.33 36.25
CA VAL A 602 24.83 26.42 35.32
C VAL A 602 26.17 26.21 34.59
N ASN A 603 27.07 25.41 35.15
CA ASN A 603 28.39 25.10 34.62
C ASN A 603 28.49 23.69 34.04
N VAL A 604 27.36 23.07 33.67
CA VAL A 604 27.36 21.74 33.04
C VAL A 604 28.21 21.73 31.77
N THR A 605 29.01 20.70 31.61
CA THR A 605 29.89 20.52 30.46
C THR A 605 29.38 19.40 29.56
N GLU A 606 29.27 19.69 28.26
CA GLU A 606 28.97 18.70 27.24
C GLU A 606 30.24 18.05 26.67
N LYS A 607 30.06 17.05 25.79
CA LYS A 607 31.14 16.41 25.07
C LYS A 607 31.89 17.44 24.22
N GLY A 608 33.19 17.59 24.46
CA GLY A 608 34.01 18.66 23.86
C GLY A 608 34.21 19.89 24.75
N GLY A 609 33.63 19.90 25.96
CA GLY A 609 33.92 20.91 26.99
C GLY A 609 33.13 22.22 26.87
N ALA A 610 32.14 22.30 25.97
CA ALA A 610 31.27 23.46 25.90
C ALA A 610 30.40 23.58 27.14
N THR A 611 29.98 24.80 27.44
CA THR A 611 29.07 25.14 28.54
C THR A 611 27.84 25.84 28.00
N PRO A 612 26.72 25.89 28.75
CA PRO A 612 25.57 26.71 28.38
C PRO A 612 25.95 28.16 28.08
N LEU A 613 26.92 28.72 28.81
CA LEU A 613 27.43 30.07 28.56
C LEU A 613 28.09 30.19 27.18
N ALA A 614 28.90 29.21 26.77
CA ALA A 614 29.49 29.19 25.43
C ALA A 614 28.41 29.12 24.33
N ARG A 615 27.37 28.30 24.53
CA ARG A 615 26.25 28.21 23.57
C ARG A 615 25.42 29.51 23.48
N ALA A 616 25.23 30.21 24.60
CA ALA A 616 24.58 31.52 24.61
C ALA A 616 25.41 32.58 23.85
N ILE A 617 26.74 32.53 23.96
CA ILE A 617 27.67 33.37 23.20
C ILE A 617 27.57 33.06 21.70
N ASP A 618 27.63 31.78 21.31
CA ASP A 618 27.53 31.35 19.91
C ASP A 618 26.20 31.77 19.27
N ASN A 619 25.11 31.74 20.04
CA ASN A 619 23.81 32.22 19.58
C ASN A 619 23.71 33.75 19.47
N GLY A 620 24.46 34.49 20.30
CA GLY A 620 24.38 35.95 20.42
C GLY A 620 23.26 36.46 21.36
N SER A 621 22.70 35.59 22.21
CA SER A 621 21.60 35.94 23.12
C SER A 621 22.08 36.66 24.39
N LYS A 622 22.10 38.00 24.35
CA LYS A 622 22.53 38.85 25.48
C LYS A 622 21.78 38.55 26.79
N ASN A 623 20.46 38.41 26.74
CA ASN A 623 19.67 38.19 27.96
C ASN A 623 19.99 36.85 28.63
N VAL A 624 20.08 35.77 27.85
CA VAL A 624 20.47 34.46 28.38
C VAL A 624 21.87 34.49 28.96
N LEU A 625 22.81 35.16 28.28
CA LEU A 625 24.17 35.34 28.75
C LEU A 625 24.22 36.07 30.10
N GLU A 626 23.49 37.17 30.24
CA GLU A 626 23.37 37.89 31.51
C GLU A 626 22.74 37.03 32.61
N THR A 627 21.70 36.28 32.29
CA THR A 627 21.00 35.40 33.24
C THR A 627 21.91 34.25 33.71
N LEU A 628 22.69 33.64 32.82
CA LEU A 628 23.67 32.61 33.18
C LEU A 628 24.79 33.19 34.06
N LEU A 629 25.35 34.37 33.72
CA LEU A 629 26.41 35.02 34.51
C LEU A 629 25.92 35.42 35.91
N LYS A 630 24.72 36.01 36.01
CA LYS A 630 24.09 36.37 37.31
C LYS A 630 23.92 35.15 38.22
N ASN A 631 23.75 33.97 37.64
CA ASN A 631 23.59 32.70 38.37
C ASN A 631 24.89 31.88 38.46
N GLY A 632 26.06 32.51 38.28
CA GLY A 632 27.35 31.88 38.58
C GLY A 632 27.94 31.04 37.45
N ALA A 633 27.57 31.29 36.20
CA ALA A 633 28.25 30.71 35.04
C ALA A 633 29.72 31.18 35.00
N LYS A 634 30.64 30.21 34.91
CA LYS A 634 32.08 30.44 34.81
C LYS A 634 32.45 30.63 33.35
N LEU A 635 33.18 31.69 33.07
CA LEU A 635 33.81 31.89 31.77
C LEU A 635 34.97 30.89 31.62
N ASN A 636 34.78 29.83 30.84
CA ASN A 636 35.82 28.85 30.57
C ASN A 636 36.63 29.27 29.34
N TYR A 637 37.91 29.61 29.53
CA TYR A 637 38.82 30.16 28.53
C TYR A 637 39.18 29.21 27.37
N ILE A 638 38.77 27.94 27.42
CA ILE A 638 39.18 26.91 26.44
C ILE A 638 38.45 27.06 25.08
N TYR A 639 37.32 27.76 25.02
CA TYR A 639 36.57 27.95 23.76
C TYR A 639 37.16 29.00 22.81
N GLN A 640 38.24 29.69 23.19
CA GLN A 640 38.86 30.74 22.38
C GLN A 640 39.76 30.23 21.23
N VAL A 641 39.93 28.92 21.02
CA VAL A 641 40.92 28.39 20.06
C VAL A 641 40.33 27.91 18.72
N PHE A 642 39.00 27.91 18.50
CA PHE A 642 38.42 27.52 17.19
C PHE A 642 37.68 28.61 16.40
N VAL A 643 37.61 29.85 16.89
CA VAL A 643 37.09 30.97 16.07
C VAL A 643 38.26 31.69 15.40
N SER A 644 38.72 31.15 14.27
CA SER A 644 39.60 31.87 13.34
C SER A 644 38.78 32.36 12.14
N GLY A 645 38.43 33.66 12.14
CA GLY A 645 37.88 34.38 10.98
C GLY A 645 37.30 35.75 11.38
N PRO A 646 37.73 36.88 10.78
CA PRO A 646 37.62 38.18 11.43
C PRO A 646 36.27 38.87 11.16
N ARG A 647 35.75 39.56 12.18
CA ARG A 647 35.07 40.87 12.02
C ARG A 647 34.94 41.59 13.36
N SER A 648 35.83 42.58 13.52
CA SER A 648 35.66 43.92 14.09
C SER A 648 34.57 44.21 15.14
N ASP A 649 35.06 44.80 16.23
CA ASP A 649 34.45 45.86 17.05
C ASP A 649 33.31 45.52 18.00
N VAL A 650 33.67 44.99 19.18
CA VAL A 650 33.02 45.39 20.44
C VAL A 650 34.08 45.47 21.53
N SER A 651 34.42 46.69 21.95
CA SER A 651 35.24 46.96 23.14
C SER A 651 34.36 46.87 24.39
N TRP A 652 34.70 45.96 25.31
CA TRP A 652 34.14 45.94 26.66
C TRP A 652 35.13 46.62 27.63
N PRO A 653 34.73 47.65 28.40
CA PRO A 653 35.54 48.14 29.49
C PRO A 653 35.45 47.14 30.65
N LEU A 654 36.56 46.46 30.91
CA LEU A 654 36.78 45.75 32.17
C LEU A 654 36.74 46.78 33.31
N SER A 655 35.81 46.60 34.25
CA SER A 655 35.94 47.13 35.59
C SER A 655 35.68 46.01 36.59
N ASN A 656 36.67 45.78 37.44
CA ASN A 656 36.73 44.75 38.47
C ASN A 656 35.65 44.96 39.54
N GLY A 657 35.13 43.86 40.07
CA GLY A 657 34.29 43.77 41.26
C GLY A 657 33.79 42.36 41.47
#